data_AF-A0AA36C6B0-F1
#
_entry.id   AF-A0AA36C6B0-F1
#
_cell.length_a   1.000
_cell.length_b   1.000
_cell.length_c   1.000
_cell.angle_alpha   90.00
_cell.angle_beta   90.00
_cell.angle_gamma   90.00
#
_symmetry.space_group_name_H-M   'P 1'
#
loop_
_entity.id
_entity.type
_entity.pdbx_description
1 polymer ?
#
loop_
_entity_poly.entity_id
_entity_poly.type
_entity_poly.pdbx_seq_one_letter_code
_entity_poly.pdbx_strand_id
1 'polypeptide(L)'
;MRLEVFASLVLTLHAAAIADTDRKEREINPPDSENRKTKAPPKDVDPPNRPTIDYPINFTQSTEGAQYVCDDTNARGRANIYCSGKLLEAVMAKQLYPDSKTYVDRPLKENRTGPEVYKDFMAQFPEELDQIDAEKLRKFVDANFDVEGQELKQCTLTDWSEQPRGLLDIGDTKLRDFAFQLNKIWKELCRQVDEKVKDDPERYSLLYVPHQFIAPGGRFREFYYWDAYWIIRGLLASNMYDTSKAMILNFKHIVDTIGFIPNGGRVYYLQRSQPPLFAAMVYEYYAATSDIDLVKEVLPSLERELKFWRKNRNVTVEMGDAEYKMLQYRTPANVPRPESFREDVTIAAQFTDLTKKRQFWQDIGSAAESGWDFSSRWFADSQNLSTIETTNVVPVDLNAFYCFNLNIMAYLHGELGNADKELQWMHEYVEFREQFRNVFYVAEGKGWYDYNLRTKQHNLKFYPSMAVPLFTGCYDRLGMREANQLYDQMSDMGAFDFVGGIPTSLVKSSMQQWDFPNGWSPLNHMVIEGLRKSGNSRMQRKAFDLAEKWVLSNYRVFVADRAMWEKYNVASGAPRGGGGGEYEVQAGFGWTNGVILDLLSTYGDRLKFEDVLNDALPADEPIPVPHGRSIDVTKSSPQLLLTLPLVFALFRALIW
;
A
#
# COMPACT_ATOMS: atom_id res chain seq x y z
N MET A 1 -20.67 -22.42 -48.94
CA MET A 1 -21.81 -23.11 -49.59
C MET A 1 -22.69 -23.63 -48.46
N ARG A 2 -23.76 -22.90 -48.09
CA ARG A 2 -25.15 -23.02 -48.61
C ARG A 2 -25.87 -24.17 -47.88
N LEU A 3 -27.00 -24.02 -47.18
CA LEU A 3 -28.03 -22.96 -47.11
C LEU A 3 -28.79 -23.11 -45.77
N GLU A 4 -29.06 -21.98 -45.11
CA GLU A 4 -30.31 -21.72 -44.37
C GLU A 4 -31.48 -21.71 -45.36
N VAL A 5 -32.69 -22.18 -45.02
CA VAL A 5 -33.97 -21.46 -45.24
C VAL A 5 -35.10 -22.13 -44.43
N PHE A 6 -35.72 -21.42 -43.49
CA PHE A 6 -37.09 -20.88 -43.60
C PHE A 6 -37.68 -20.49 -42.23
N ALA A 7 -37.96 -19.20 -42.11
CA ALA A 7 -38.72 -18.58 -41.04
C ALA A 7 -40.17 -18.30 -41.49
N SER A 8 -41.07 -18.23 -40.50
CA SER A 8 -42.23 -17.33 -40.39
C SER A 8 -43.58 -17.66 -41.09
N LEU A 9 -44.62 -17.89 -40.26
CA LEU A 9 -46.04 -17.47 -40.42
C LEU A 9 -46.78 -17.86 -39.10
N VAL A 10 -47.02 -16.98 -38.11
CA VAL A 10 -48.14 -16.01 -37.95
C VAL A 10 -49.53 -16.65 -37.69
N LEU A 11 -50.00 -16.48 -36.43
CA LEU A 11 -51.37 -16.32 -35.90
C LEU A 11 -52.47 -17.37 -36.19
N THR A 12 -53.16 -17.88 -35.14
CA THR A 12 -54.49 -17.43 -34.59
C THR A 12 -55.17 -18.52 -33.72
N LEU A 13 -56.02 -18.10 -32.76
CA LEU A 13 -57.09 -18.78 -31.96
C LEU A 13 -56.72 -19.20 -30.52
N HIS A 14 -57.02 -18.44 -29.45
CA HIS A 14 -58.28 -18.06 -28.75
C HIS A 14 -59.05 -19.17 -27.96
N ALA A 15 -59.01 -19.00 -26.62
CA ALA A 15 -60.12 -18.95 -25.65
C ALA A 15 -60.75 -20.22 -25.00
N ALA A 16 -60.70 -20.26 -23.66
CA ALA A 16 -61.77 -20.55 -22.66
C ALA A 16 -61.14 -20.52 -21.23
N ALA A 17 -61.65 -19.98 -20.11
CA ALA A 17 -62.85 -19.27 -19.63
C ALA A 17 -62.44 -18.53 -18.30
N ILE A 18 -62.80 -17.27 -17.95
CA ILE A 18 -64.05 -16.71 -17.33
C ILE A 18 -64.52 -17.53 -16.10
N ALA A 19 -64.81 -17.03 -14.88
CA ALA A 19 -65.06 -15.72 -14.24
C ALA A 19 -64.52 -15.75 -12.77
N ASP A 20 -64.29 -14.64 -12.07
CA ASP A 20 -65.33 -13.98 -11.29
C ASP A 20 -64.97 -12.50 -11.01
N THR A 21 -65.99 -11.66 -11.02
CA THR A 21 -65.97 -10.20 -10.89
C THR A 21 -66.47 -9.79 -9.51
N ASP A 22 -65.87 -8.81 -8.86
CA ASP A 22 -66.67 -7.66 -8.44
C ASP A 22 -65.91 -6.35 -8.21
N ARG A 23 -66.67 -5.29 -8.44
CA ARG A 23 -66.30 -3.92 -8.82
C ARG A 23 -66.36 -2.99 -7.61
N LYS A 24 -65.54 -1.94 -7.57
CA LYS A 24 -65.99 -0.57 -7.24
C LYS A 24 -64.97 0.51 -7.60
N GLU A 25 -65.43 1.38 -8.49
CA GLU A 25 -64.85 2.63 -8.99
C GLU A 25 -64.71 3.69 -7.89
N ARG A 26 -63.78 4.65 -8.05
CA ARG A 26 -64.12 6.06 -8.29
C ARG A 26 -62.93 6.97 -8.58
N GLU A 27 -63.24 7.99 -9.39
CA GLU A 27 -62.41 8.98 -10.06
C GLU A 27 -61.86 10.12 -9.17
N ILE A 28 -60.62 10.47 -9.49
CA ILE A 28 -59.91 11.77 -9.67
C ILE A 28 -60.64 13.13 -9.39
N ASN A 29 -60.08 13.87 -8.41
CA ASN A 29 -59.75 15.33 -8.22
C ASN A 29 -60.80 16.48 -8.28
N PRO A 30 -60.48 17.72 -7.79
CA PRO A 30 -59.72 18.23 -6.61
C PRO A 30 -60.57 19.30 -5.82
N PRO A 31 -60.13 20.04 -4.74
CA PRO A 31 -59.19 21.19 -4.83
C PRO A 31 -58.38 21.57 -3.54
N ASP A 32 -57.44 22.49 -3.74
CA ASP A 32 -57.02 23.64 -2.90
C ASP A 32 -56.41 23.53 -1.49
N SER A 33 -55.15 23.97 -1.47
CA SER A 33 -54.53 25.05 -0.68
C SER A 33 -54.65 25.10 0.86
N GLU A 34 -53.46 25.34 1.43
CA GLU A 34 -53.13 25.97 2.72
C GLU A 34 -52.65 25.07 3.88
N ASN A 35 -51.56 25.56 4.49
CA ASN A 35 -50.91 25.17 5.73
C ASN A 35 -50.03 23.91 5.76
N ARG A 36 -48.77 24.07 5.33
CA ARG A 36 -47.64 23.44 6.02
C ARG A 36 -46.61 24.46 6.44
N LYS A 37 -46.68 24.81 7.73
CA LYS A 37 -45.60 25.45 8.47
C LYS A 37 -44.34 24.57 8.39
N THR A 38 -43.23 25.22 8.12
CA THR A 38 -41.84 24.73 8.18
C THR A 38 -41.58 23.95 9.47
N LYS A 39 -41.22 22.67 9.36
CA LYS A 39 -40.49 21.92 10.40
C LYS A 39 -39.05 21.78 9.93
N ALA A 40 -38.12 22.28 10.76
CA ALA A 40 -36.69 22.17 10.58
C ALA A 40 -36.25 20.70 10.43
N PRO A 41 -35.15 20.42 9.68
CA PRO A 41 -34.63 19.07 9.52
C PRO A 41 -34.13 18.49 10.86
N PRO A 42 -34.16 17.16 11.04
CA PRO A 42 -33.66 16.52 12.25
C PRO A 42 -32.16 16.78 12.41
N LYS A 43 -31.74 17.03 13.64
CA LYS A 43 -30.33 17.17 14.01
C LYS A 43 -29.56 15.90 13.64
N ASP A 44 -28.39 16.11 13.06
CA ASP A 44 -27.40 15.11 12.70
C ASP A 44 -27.17 14.12 13.85
N VAL A 45 -27.18 12.84 13.52
CA VAL A 45 -26.73 11.77 14.40
C VAL A 45 -25.20 11.83 14.40
N ASP A 46 -24.61 12.13 15.55
CA ASP A 46 -23.17 12.13 15.75
C ASP A 46 -22.56 10.79 15.28
N PRO A 47 -21.35 10.81 14.68
CA PRO A 47 -20.62 9.60 14.35
C PRO A 47 -20.41 8.74 15.63
N PRO A 48 -20.25 7.41 15.49
CA PRO A 48 -20.10 6.54 16.65
C PRO A 48 -18.96 7.06 17.53
N ASN A 49 -19.31 7.37 18.78
CA ASN A 49 -18.39 7.80 19.82
C ASN A 49 -17.15 6.91 19.81
N ARG A 50 -16.03 7.47 19.34
CA ARG A 50 -14.70 6.95 19.67
C ARG A 50 -14.66 6.90 21.20
N PRO A 51 -14.26 5.80 21.86
CA PRO A 51 -14.24 5.76 23.31
C PRO A 51 -13.39 6.93 23.80
N THR A 52 -14.02 7.87 24.51
CA THR A 52 -13.32 8.90 25.26
C THR A 52 -12.58 8.17 26.36
N ILE A 53 -11.27 8.02 26.17
CA ILE A 53 -10.38 7.45 27.19
C ILE A 53 -10.34 8.48 28.32
N ASP A 54 -11.05 8.20 29.41
CA ASP A 54 -11.19 9.06 30.61
C ASP A 54 -9.94 9.06 31.51
N TYR A 55 -8.81 8.53 31.03
CA TYR A 55 -7.52 8.58 31.72
C TYR A 55 -6.63 9.65 31.09
N PRO A 56 -5.92 10.48 31.88
CA PRO A 56 -4.90 11.36 31.32
C PRO A 56 -3.84 10.49 30.63
N ILE A 57 -3.81 10.53 29.30
CA ILE A 57 -2.82 9.81 28.50
C ILE A 57 -1.47 10.48 28.75
N ASN A 58 -0.54 9.75 29.35
CA ASN A 58 0.82 10.24 29.52
C ASN A 58 1.60 10.07 28.21
N PHE A 59 1.87 11.19 27.54
CA PHE A 59 2.64 11.25 26.31
C PHE A 59 4.16 11.25 26.56
N THR A 60 4.60 11.59 27.77
CA THR A 60 6.02 11.59 28.14
C THR A 60 6.51 10.15 28.30
N GLN A 61 7.58 9.80 27.59
CA GLN A 61 8.17 8.47 27.67
C GLN A 61 9.34 8.39 28.64
N SER A 62 9.40 7.32 29.43
CA SER A 62 10.62 6.97 30.18
C SER A 62 11.76 6.67 29.19
N THR A 63 12.93 7.27 29.36
CA THR A 63 14.09 7.01 28.49
C THR A 63 14.82 5.71 28.82
N GLU A 64 14.47 5.04 29.93
CA GLU A 64 15.10 3.80 30.36
C GLU A 64 14.85 2.66 29.36
N GLY A 65 15.94 2.04 28.87
CA GLY A 65 15.89 0.95 27.89
C GLY A 65 15.32 1.32 26.51
N ALA A 66 15.15 2.62 26.24
CA ALA A 66 14.58 3.10 24.98
C ALA A 66 15.55 2.88 23.81
N GLN A 67 15.04 2.30 22.74
CA GLN A 67 15.68 2.21 21.43
C GLN A 67 14.82 3.02 20.47
N TYR A 68 15.33 4.18 20.05
CA TYR A 68 14.62 5.10 19.19
C TYR A 68 14.69 4.68 17.73
N VAL A 69 13.74 5.15 16.93
CA VAL A 69 13.70 4.91 15.47
C VAL A 69 14.84 5.62 14.71
N CYS A 70 15.47 6.62 15.33
CA CYS A 70 16.71 7.24 14.88
C CYS A 70 17.38 7.98 16.05
N ASP A 71 18.66 8.29 15.93
CA ASP A 71 19.45 9.05 16.90
C ASP A 71 20.49 9.94 16.19
N ASP A 72 21.35 10.65 16.92
CA ASP A 72 22.35 11.54 16.30
C ASP A 72 23.44 10.79 15.50
N THR A 73 23.54 9.46 15.60
CA THR A 73 24.50 8.67 14.80
C THR A 73 24.02 8.46 13.37
N ASN A 74 22.71 8.37 13.14
CA ASN A 74 22.11 8.14 11.82
C ASN A 74 21.19 9.29 11.35
N ALA A 75 20.82 10.20 12.25
CA ALA A 75 20.00 11.37 12.01
C ALA A 75 20.52 12.58 12.81
N ARG A 76 21.82 12.87 12.65
CA ARG A 76 22.50 14.02 13.27
C ARG A 76 21.68 15.30 13.13
N GLY A 77 21.47 16.00 14.25
CA GLY A 77 20.77 17.28 14.30
C GLY A 77 19.26 17.18 14.08
N ARG A 78 18.71 15.97 13.92
CA ARG A 78 17.31 15.71 13.54
C ARG A 78 16.56 14.85 14.54
N ALA A 79 17.28 14.07 15.35
CA ALA A 79 16.67 13.08 16.24
C ALA A 79 15.61 13.68 17.17
N ASN A 80 15.94 14.76 17.89
CA ASN A 80 15.03 15.41 18.86
C ASN A 80 13.91 16.24 18.21
N ILE A 81 13.87 16.30 16.87
CA ILE A 81 12.82 16.98 16.12
C ILE A 81 11.83 15.97 15.54
N TYR A 82 12.36 14.90 14.92
CA TYR A 82 11.59 13.98 14.09
C TYR A 82 11.45 12.56 14.66
N CYS A 83 12.27 12.16 15.64
CA CYS A 83 12.30 10.78 16.15
C CYS A 83 12.01 10.66 17.64
N SER A 84 12.28 11.72 18.41
CA SER A 84 12.11 11.76 19.85
C SER A 84 12.00 13.21 20.33
N GLY A 85 11.88 13.39 21.65
CA GLY A 85 11.98 14.70 22.30
C GLY A 85 10.64 15.36 22.62
N LYS A 86 10.69 16.28 23.58
CA LYS A 86 9.50 16.93 24.16
C LYS A 86 8.70 17.74 23.13
N LEU A 87 9.35 18.28 22.09
CA LEU A 87 8.68 19.00 21.01
C LEU A 87 7.73 18.08 20.24
N LEU A 88 8.21 16.90 19.82
CA LEU A 88 7.39 15.88 19.17
C LEU A 88 6.23 15.47 20.08
N GLU A 89 6.52 15.14 21.34
CA GLU A 89 5.52 14.75 22.34
C GLU A 89 4.44 15.82 22.53
N ALA A 90 4.82 17.09 22.62
CA ALA A 90 3.90 18.21 22.77
C ALA A 90 2.98 18.40 21.57
N VAL A 91 3.53 18.31 20.35
CA VAL A 91 2.74 18.45 19.11
C VAL A 91 1.70 17.33 19.01
N MET A 92 2.08 16.10 19.38
CA MET A 92 1.20 14.93 19.36
C MET A 92 0.13 14.99 20.45
N ALA A 93 0.52 15.33 21.68
CA ALA A 93 -0.38 15.45 22.83
C ALA A 93 -1.45 16.54 22.61
N LYS A 94 -1.07 17.67 21.99
CA LYS A 94 -1.99 18.78 21.69
C LYS A 94 -2.75 18.61 20.38
N GLN A 95 -2.56 17.49 19.68
CA GLN A 95 -3.24 17.15 18.42
C GLN A 95 -3.23 18.31 17.43
N LEU A 96 -2.07 18.95 17.25
CA LEU A 96 -2.01 20.15 16.40
C LEU A 96 -2.42 19.86 14.94
N TYR A 97 -2.29 18.62 14.50
CA TYR A 97 -2.68 18.16 13.18
C TYR A 97 -3.62 16.94 13.28
N PRO A 98 -4.55 16.78 12.32
CA PRO A 98 -5.42 15.59 12.27
C PRO A 98 -4.63 14.30 12.11
N ASP A 99 -3.58 14.31 11.28
CA ASP A 99 -2.68 13.17 11.03
C ASP A 99 -1.33 13.41 11.72
N SER A 100 -0.90 12.45 12.55
CA SER A 100 0.39 12.44 13.26
C SER A 100 1.58 12.57 12.30
N LYS A 101 1.49 12.03 11.08
CA LYS A 101 2.57 12.12 10.08
C LYS A 101 2.82 13.55 9.59
N THR A 102 1.82 14.43 9.69
CA THR A 102 1.91 15.82 9.20
C THR A 102 3.12 16.53 9.79
N TYR A 103 3.29 16.51 11.11
CA TYR A 103 4.38 17.23 11.78
C TYR A 103 5.76 16.69 11.43
N VAL A 104 5.91 15.35 11.45
CA VAL A 104 7.22 14.71 11.20
C VAL A 104 7.67 14.82 9.74
N ASP A 105 6.78 15.23 8.83
CA ASP A 105 7.09 15.54 7.43
C ASP A 105 7.43 17.02 7.19
N ARG A 106 7.24 17.91 8.17
CA ARG A 106 7.49 19.35 7.97
C ARG A 106 8.98 19.64 8.03
N PRO A 107 9.58 20.25 7.00
CA PRO A 107 10.98 20.63 7.07
C PRO A 107 11.19 21.84 7.97
N LEU A 108 12.39 21.94 8.56
CA LEU A 108 12.82 23.15 9.24
C LEU A 108 13.01 24.29 8.24
N LYS A 109 12.60 25.50 8.65
CA LYS A 109 12.80 26.71 7.86
C LYS A 109 14.25 26.94 7.51
N GLU A 110 14.46 27.65 6.40
CA GLU A 110 15.79 28.10 5.97
C GLU A 110 16.49 28.87 7.11
N ASN A 111 17.75 28.50 7.39
CA ASN A 111 18.57 29.00 8.51
C ASN A 111 18.20 28.53 9.93
N ARG A 112 17.39 27.48 10.07
CA ARG A 112 17.13 26.85 11.37
C ARG A 112 17.76 25.47 11.43
N THR A 113 18.41 25.15 12.55
CA THR A 113 18.89 23.80 12.85
C THR A 113 18.04 23.13 13.93
N GLY A 114 17.97 21.80 13.93
CA GLY A 114 17.20 21.07 14.94
C GLY A 114 17.68 21.35 16.38
N PRO A 115 18.98 21.39 16.68
CA PRO A 115 19.47 21.75 18.02
C PRO A 115 19.02 23.15 18.48
N GLU A 116 19.03 24.15 17.60
CA GLU A 116 18.57 25.50 17.91
C GLU A 116 17.06 25.54 18.15
N VAL A 117 16.28 24.93 17.27
CA VAL A 117 14.81 24.86 17.40
C VAL A 117 14.42 24.14 18.69
N TYR A 118 15.07 23.02 18.99
CA TYR A 118 14.80 22.27 20.21
C TYR A 118 15.18 23.07 21.48
N LYS A 119 16.30 23.77 21.46
CA LYS A 119 16.72 24.66 22.55
C LYS A 119 15.71 25.79 22.77
N ASP A 120 15.28 26.45 21.70
CA ASP A 120 14.31 27.55 21.77
C ASP A 120 12.95 27.05 22.28
N PHE A 121 12.54 25.85 21.85
CA PHE A 121 11.33 25.19 22.38
C PHE A 121 11.43 24.97 23.89
N MET A 122 12.52 24.36 24.37
CA MET A 122 12.70 24.08 25.80
C MET A 122 12.76 25.36 26.65
N ALA A 123 13.26 26.47 26.09
CA ALA A 123 13.27 27.77 26.76
C ALA A 123 11.88 28.43 26.81
N GLN A 124 11.08 28.26 25.75
CA GLN A 124 9.75 28.87 25.65
C GLN A 124 8.64 28.05 26.35
N PHE A 125 8.82 26.73 26.45
CA PHE A 125 7.85 25.79 27.03
C PHE A 125 8.49 24.93 28.15
N PRO A 126 8.96 25.55 29.26
CA PRO A 126 9.52 24.81 30.39
C PRO A 126 8.48 23.94 31.11
N GLU A 127 7.19 24.28 31.00
CA GLU A 127 6.07 23.58 31.64
C GLU A 127 5.83 22.15 31.16
N GLU A 128 5.08 21.36 31.92
CA GLU A 128 4.71 19.99 31.55
C GLU A 128 3.78 19.96 30.32
N LEU A 129 3.73 18.82 29.60
CA LEU A 129 3.02 18.69 28.33
C LEU A 129 1.53 19.08 28.41
N ASP A 130 0.87 18.77 29.51
CA ASP A 130 -0.55 19.07 29.76
C ASP A 130 -0.79 20.59 29.91
N GLN A 131 0.20 21.34 30.40
CA GLN A 131 0.14 22.78 30.63
C GLN A 131 0.47 23.63 29.40
N ILE A 132 1.10 23.05 28.37
CA ILE A 132 1.44 23.76 27.13
C ILE A 132 0.16 24.27 26.44
N ASP A 133 0.14 25.56 26.11
CA ASP A 133 -0.94 26.16 25.33
C ASP A 133 -0.84 25.79 23.84
N ALA A 134 -1.93 25.25 23.28
CA ALA A 134 -1.94 24.73 21.92
C ALA A 134 -1.77 25.83 20.85
N GLU A 135 -2.26 27.05 21.10
CA GLU A 135 -2.14 28.16 20.16
C GLU A 135 -0.70 28.70 20.13
N LYS A 136 -0.06 28.84 21.30
CA LYS A 136 1.35 29.20 21.41
C LYS A 136 2.25 28.14 20.77
N LEU A 137 1.98 26.86 21.01
CA LEU A 137 2.72 25.77 20.39
C LEU A 137 2.58 25.80 18.86
N ARG A 138 1.37 26.04 18.34
CA ARG A 138 1.15 26.20 16.89
C ARG A 138 1.95 27.37 16.31
N LYS A 139 1.92 28.54 16.96
CA LYS A 139 2.75 29.69 16.55
C LYS A 139 4.24 29.37 16.57
N PHE A 140 4.71 28.60 17.54
CA PHE A 140 6.11 28.14 17.58
C PHE A 140 6.43 27.23 16.39
N VAL A 141 5.57 26.25 16.08
CA VAL A 141 5.76 25.35 14.94
C VAL A 141 5.73 26.15 13.63
N ASP A 142 4.74 27.02 13.42
CA ASP A 142 4.62 27.85 12.22
C ASP A 142 5.79 28.82 12.05
N ALA A 143 6.42 29.25 13.15
CA ALA A 143 7.60 30.10 13.12
C ALA A 143 8.87 29.35 12.68
N ASN A 144 8.96 28.04 12.93
CA ASN A 144 10.20 27.25 12.79
C ASN A 144 10.18 26.21 11.67
N PHE A 145 9.01 25.83 11.18
CA PHE A 145 8.83 24.77 10.18
C PHE A 145 8.10 25.30 8.95
N ASP A 146 8.49 24.81 7.78
CA ASP A 146 7.76 24.99 6.52
C ASP A 146 6.62 23.96 6.41
N VAL A 147 5.86 24.02 5.32
CA VAL A 147 4.78 23.06 5.05
C VAL A 147 5.36 21.76 4.51
N GLU A 148 4.83 20.64 4.96
CA GLU A 148 5.23 19.32 4.48
C GLU A 148 5.14 19.22 2.94
N GLY A 149 6.11 18.56 2.31
CA GLY A 149 6.16 18.34 0.86
C GLY A 149 6.82 19.44 0.02
N GLN A 150 7.23 20.55 0.63
CA GLN A 150 8.03 21.57 -0.07
C GLN A 150 9.45 21.09 -0.42
N GLU A 151 9.90 20.01 0.20
CA GLU A 151 11.16 19.33 -0.10
C GLU A 151 11.13 18.46 -1.38
N LEU A 152 9.98 18.39 -2.07
CA LEU A 152 9.78 17.64 -3.30
C LEU A 152 9.39 18.55 -4.46
N LYS A 153 9.94 18.25 -5.63
CA LYS A 153 9.59 18.85 -6.91
C LYS A 153 8.76 17.87 -7.74
N GLN A 154 7.88 18.41 -8.57
CA GLN A 154 7.29 17.64 -9.67
C GLN A 154 8.39 17.30 -10.67
N CYS A 155 8.43 16.05 -11.14
CA CYS A 155 9.38 15.65 -12.18
C CYS A 155 8.74 15.48 -13.55
N THR A 156 9.61 15.44 -14.56
CA THR A 156 9.25 15.19 -15.95
C THR A 156 9.66 13.78 -16.34
N LEU A 157 8.69 12.98 -16.74
CA LEU A 157 8.93 11.63 -17.23
C LEU A 157 9.26 11.70 -18.73
N THR A 158 10.54 11.65 -19.07
CA THR A 158 11.02 11.82 -20.46
C THR A 158 10.73 10.62 -21.36
N ASP A 159 10.61 9.43 -20.77
CA ASP A 159 10.28 8.17 -21.44
C ASP A 159 8.77 7.86 -21.43
N TRP A 160 7.94 8.75 -20.89
CA TRP A 160 6.49 8.58 -20.89
C TRP A 160 5.89 8.81 -22.27
N SER A 161 5.00 7.91 -22.69
CA SER A 161 4.17 8.05 -23.88
C SER A 161 2.70 7.98 -23.51
N GLU A 162 1.83 8.74 -24.19
CA GLU A 162 0.38 8.68 -23.98
C GLU A 162 -0.20 7.31 -24.33
N GLN A 163 0.32 6.69 -25.39
CA GLN A 163 -0.06 5.36 -25.87
C GLN A 163 1.20 4.49 -25.99
N PRO A 164 1.72 3.96 -24.88
CA PRO A 164 2.92 3.13 -24.90
C PRO A 164 2.64 1.81 -25.61
N ARG A 165 3.66 1.27 -26.30
CA ARG A 165 3.49 0.07 -27.15
C ARG A 165 3.03 -1.14 -26.36
N GLY A 166 3.54 -1.33 -25.14
CA GLY A 166 3.20 -2.43 -24.25
C GLY A 166 1.72 -2.50 -23.83
N LEU A 167 0.97 -1.42 -24.04
CA LEU A 167 -0.48 -1.37 -23.76
C LEU A 167 -1.35 -1.40 -25.03
N LEU A 168 -0.76 -1.34 -26.22
CA LEU A 168 -1.54 -1.34 -27.49
C LEU A 168 -2.19 -2.70 -27.78
N ASP A 169 -1.56 -3.78 -27.33
CA ASP A 169 -1.99 -5.17 -27.55
C ASP A 169 -3.19 -5.59 -26.70
N ILE A 170 -3.66 -4.71 -25.80
CA ILE A 170 -4.91 -4.92 -25.06
C ILE A 170 -6.07 -4.89 -26.06
N GLY A 171 -6.70 -6.05 -26.27
CA GLY A 171 -7.69 -6.26 -27.33
C GLY A 171 -9.06 -5.65 -27.04
N ASP A 172 -9.41 -5.46 -25.77
CA ASP A 172 -10.63 -4.74 -25.38
C ASP A 172 -10.40 -3.23 -25.32
N THR A 173 -11.19 -2.45 -26.07
CA THR A 173 -10.99 -1.00 -26.19
C THR A 173 -11.21 -0.26 -24.87
N LYS A 174 -12.19 -0.67 -24.06
CA LYS A 174 -12.48 -0.01 -22.77
C LYS A 174 -11.35 -0.27 -21.78
N LEU A 175 -10.84 -1.50 -21.73
CA LEU A 175 -9.72 -1.86 -20.86
C LEU A 175 -8.41 -1.22 -21.32
N ARG A 176 -8.21 -1.04 -22.64
CA ARG A 176 -7.07 -0.30 -23.17
C ARG A 176 -7.13 1.19 -22.83
N ASP A 177 -8.29 1.82 -22.97
CA ASP A 177 -8.49 3.21 -22.57
C ASP A 177 -8.32 3.41 -21.05
N PHE A 178 -8.69 2.40 -20.26
CA PHE A 178 -8.38 2.36 -18.83
C PHE A 178 -6.87 2.32 -18.58
N ALA A 179 -6.14 1.44 -19.28
CA ALA A 179 -4.68 1.36 -19.18
C ALA A 179 -3.99 2.69 -19.50
N PHE A 180 -4.43 3.40 -20.56
CA PHE A 180 -3.89 4.73 -20.89
C PHE A 180 -4.16 5.77 -19.80
N GLN A 181 -5.35 5.73 -19.18
CA GLN A 181 -5.67 6.61 -18.05
C GLN A 181 -4.77 6.31 -16.84
N LEU A 182 -4.51 5.04 -16.53
CA LEU A 182 -3.59 4.66 -15.45
C LEU A 182 -2.16 5.10 -15.75
N ASN A 183 -1.69 4.90 -16.97
CA ASN A 183 -0.37 5.34 -17.42
C ASN A 183 -0.20 6.88 -17.27
N LYS A 184 -1.27 7.67 -17.45
CA LYS A 184 -1.22 9.11 -17.22
C LYS A 184 -0.98 9.48 -15.75
N ILE A 185 -1.48 8.67 -14.80
CA ILE A 185 -1.31 8.91 -13.35
C ILE A 185 0.17 8.87 -12.94
N TRP A 186 1.05 8.17 -13.67
CA TRP A 186 2.50 8.22 -13.41
C TRP A 186 3.05 9.65 -13.40
N LYS A 187 2.55 10.52 -14.27
CA LYS A 187 2.94 11.94 -14.29
C LYS A 187 2.53 12.67 -13.02
N GLU A 188 1.41 12.29 -12.40
CA GLU A 188 0.89 12.89 -11.18
C GLU A 188 1.65 12.41 -9.94
N LEU A 189 2.11 11.16 -9.95
CA LEU A 189 2.85 10.52 -8.85
C LEU A 189 4.37 10.74 -8.91
N CYS A 190 4.89 11.25 -10.03
CA CYS A 190 6.31 11.56 -10.21
C CYS A 190 6.77 12.63 -9.20
N ARG A 191 7.80 12.31 -8.40
CA ARG A 191 8.51 13.25 -7.52
C ARG A 191 10.01 13.22 -7.76
N GLN A 192 10.66 14.37 -7.53
CA GLN A 192 12.11 14.51 -7.45
C GLN A 192 12.46 15.21 -6.14
N VAL A 193 13.44 14.71 -5.40
CA VAL A 193 13.89 15.37 -4.17
C VAL A 193 14.65 16.65 -4.54
N ASP A 194 14.38 17.76 -3.83
CA ASP A 194 15.15 18.99 -4.02
C ASP A 194 16.61 18.78 -3.58
N GLU A 195 17.58 19.29 -4.35
CA GLU A 195 19.00 19.27 -3.99
C GLU A 195 19.26 19.95 -2.64
N LYS A 196 18.40 20.87 -2.20
CA LYS A 196 18.47 21.44 -0.84
C LYS A 196 18.41 20.39 0.27
N VAL A 197 17.79 19.24 0.03
CA VAL A 197 17.74 18.12 1.00
C VAL A 197 19.10 17.43 1.11
N LYS A 198 19.89 17.42 0.03
CA LYS A 198 21.27 16.92 0.03
C LYS A 198 22.22 17.92 0.67
N ASP A 199 22.03 19.21 0.39
CA ASP A 199 22.91 20.28 0.85
C ASP A 199 22.71 20.57 2.36
N ASP A 200 21.46 20.57 2.84
CA ASP A 200 21.11 20.83 4.24
C ASP A 200 20.29 19.68 4.87
N PRO A 201 20.81 18.44 4.94
CA PRO A 201 20.01 17.27 5.32
C PRO A 201 19.44 17.37 6.74
N GLU A 202 20.09 18.11 7.64
CA GLU A 202 19.67 18.31 9.03
C GLU A 202 18.32 19.05 9.17
N ARG A 203 17.86 19.71 8.10
CA ARG A 203 16.55 20.38 8.09
C ARG A 203 15.38 19.45 7.81
N TYR A 204 15.64 18.28 7.22
CA TYR A 204 14.58 17.44 6.65
C TYR A 204 14.51 16.09 7.36
N SER A 205 13.28 15.60 7.55
CA SER A 205 13.08 14.19 7.80
C SER A 205 13.23 13.35 6.52
N LEU A 206 13.01 13.94 5.33
CA LEU A 206 13.17 13.27 4.04
C LEU A 206 14.64 12.89 3.79
N LEU A 207 14.85 11.67 3.32
CA LEU A 207 16.14 11.18 2.86
C LEU A 207 16.34 11.57 1.40
N TYR A 208 17.51 12.10 1.09
CA TYR A 208 17.86 12.45 -0.28
C TYR A 208 18.05 11.21 -1.15
N VAL A 209 17.57 11.29 -2.40
CA VAL A 209 17.88 10.35 -3.47
C VAL A 209 18.15 11.13 -4.77
N PRO A 210 19.11 10.68 -5.61
CA PRO A 210 19.62 11.48 -6.73
C PRO A 210 18.72 11.54 -7.97
N HIS A 211 17.76 10.61 -8.10
CA HIS A 211 16.90 10.52 -9.27
C HIS A 211 15.43 10.72 -8.93
N GLN A 212 14.63 11.00 -9.95
CA GLN A 212 13.18 10.99 -9.83
C GLN A 212 12.64 9.60 -9.46
N PHE A 213 11.50 9.56 -8.80
CA PHE A 213 10.80 8.35 -8.42
C PHE A 213 9.28 8.55 -8.50
N ILE A 214 8.54 7.45 -8.54
CA ILE A 214 7.09 7.46 -8.44
C ILE A 214 6.71 7.17 -6.98
N ALA A 215 5.98 8.08 -6.35
CA ALA A 215 5.46 7.89 -4.99
C ALA A 215 4.16 7.04 -5.02
N PRO A 216 3.76 6.40 -3.90
CA PRO A 216 2.50 5.66 -3.86
C PRO A 216 1.26 6.55 -4.08
N GLY A 217 1.17 7.70 -3.40
CA GLY A 217 0.04 8.63 -3.53
C GLY A 217 -0.51 9.12 -2.19
N GLY A 218 -1.29 10.21 -2.23
CA GLY A 218 -1.89 10.81 -1.04
C GLY A 218 -0.86 11.32 -0.02
N ARG A 219 -0.97 10.85 1.23
CA ARG A 219 -0.04 11.18 2.34
C ARG A 219 1.37 10.60 2.16
N PHE A 220 1.53 9.60 1.29
CA PHE A 220 2.80 8.92 1.02
C PHE A 220 3.57 9.65 -0.07
N ARG A 221 4.48 10.54 0.35
CA ARG A 221 5.18 11.49 -0.53
C ARG A 221 6.62 11.07 -0.84
N GLU A 222 7.21 10.30 0.05
CA GLU A 222 8.49 9.63 -0.10
C GLU A 222 8.38 8.32 -0.91
N PHE A 223 9.52 7.74 -1.29
CA PHE A 223 9.54 6.37 -1.78
C PHE A 223 9.14 5.42 -0.63
N TYR A 224 8.46 4.33 -0.98
CA TYR A 224 8.22 3.17 -0.13
C TYR A 224 8.83 1.94 -0.79
N TYR A 225 9.44 1.06 0.01
CA TYR A 225 10.32 0.04 -0.51
C TYR A 225 9.57 -1.02 -1.32
N TRP A 226 8.68 -1.81 -0.70
CA TRP A 226 8.05 -2.93 -1.43
C TRP A 226 7.05 -2.43 -2.49
N ASP A 227 6.39 -1.29 -2.27
CA ASP A 227 5.48 -0.63 -3.23
C ASP A 227 6.16 -0.42 -4.58
N ALA A 228 7.44 -0.05 -4.55
CA ALA A 228 8.22 0.22 -5.73
C ALA A 228 8.35 -0.98 -6.68
N TYR A 229 8.21 -2.21 -6.17
CA TYR A 229 8.26 -3.41 -7.03
C TYR A 229 7.10 -3.40 -8.02
N TRP A 230 5.88 -3.19 -7.52
CA TRP A 230 4.69 -3.16 -8.37
C TRP A 230 4.63 -1.90 -9.23
N ILE A 231 5.12 -0.77 -8.72
CA ILE A 231 5.30 0.44 -9.54
C ILE A 231 6.23 0.16 -10.72
N ILE A 232 7.41 -0.43 -10.49
CA ILE A 232 8.35 -0.78 -11.56
C ILE A 232 7.71 -1.75 -12.56
N ARG A 233 6.96 -2.76 -12.10
CA ARG A 233 6.21 -3.66 -13.00
C ARG A 233 5.27 -2.90 -13.93
N GLY A 234 4.51 -1.94 -13.42
CA GLY A 234 3.63 -1.10 -14.24
C GLY A 234 4.36 -0.13 -15.17
N LEU A 235 5.50 0.41 -14.74
CA LEU A 235 6.37 1.25 -15.58
C LEU A 235 6.94 0.42 -16.74
N LEU A 236 7.38 -0.81 -16.50
CA LEU A 236 7.87 -1.73 -17.53
C LEU A 236 6.75 -2.08 -18.52
N ALA A 237 5.53 -2.37 -18.05
CA ALA A 237 4.35 -2.56 -18.91
C ALA A 237 4.04 -1.32 -19.78
N SER A 238 4.40 -0.13 -19.29
CA SER A 238 4.27 1.16 -19.99
C SER A 238 5.51 1.53 -20.82
N ASN A 239 6.47 0.61 -20.99
CA ASN A 239 7.78 0.83 -21.64
C ASN A 239 8.62 1.99 -21.07
N MET A 240 8.43 2.34 -19.79
CA MET A 240 9.15 3.40 -19.10
C MET A 240 10.42 2.87 -18.42
N TYR A 241 11.40 2.48 -19.25
CA TYR A 241 12.64 1.86 -18.79
C TYR A 241 13.57 2.84 -18.07
N ASP A 242 13.68 4.09 -18.54
CA ASP A 242 14.56 5.09 -17.92
C ASP A 242 14.07 5.45 -16.51
N THR A 243 12.76 5.62 -16.34
CA THR A 243 12.15 5.88 -15.04
C THR A 243 12.34 4.68 -14.09
N SER A 244 12.19 3.46 -14.59
CA SER A 244 12.43 2.24 -13.81
C SER A 244 13.88 2.13 -13.34
N LYS A 245 14.84 2.40 -14.24
CA LYS A 245 16.28 2.48 -13.94
C LYS A 245 16.58 3.53 -12.87
N ALA A 246 15.97 4.71 -12.99
CA ALA A 246 16.14 5.80 -12.02
C ALA A 246 15.73 5.38 -10.59
N MET A 247 14.59 4.68 -10.46
CA MET A 247 14.13 4.15 -9.17
C MET A 247 15.09 3.09 -8.60
N ILE A 248 15.60 2.18 -9.44
CA ILE A 248 16.60 1.18 -9.03
C ILE A 248 17.89 1.86 -8.53
N LEU A 249 18.36 2.89 -9.24
CA LEU A 249 19.56 3.64 -8.84
C LEU A 249 19.35 4.44 -7.54
N ASN A 250 18.13 4.90 -7.25
CA ASN A 250 17.80 5.48 -5.95
C ASN A 250 17.93 4.46 -4.82
N PHE A 251 17.42 3.24 -4.99
CA PHE A 251 17.59 2.19 -3.99
C PHE A 251 19.03 1.75 -3.83
N LYS A 252 19.79 1.68 -4.93
CA LYS A 252 21.24 1.49 -4.88
C LYS A 252 21.91 2.57 -4.01
N HIS A 253 21.60 3.84 -4.25
CA HIS A 253 22.12 4.97 -3.46
C HIS A 253 21.78 4.84 -1.97
N ILE A 254 20.55 4.47 -1.64
CA ILE A 254 20.11 4.24 -0.27
C ILE A 254 20.88 3.09 0.39
N VAL A 255 21.05 1.96 -0.28
CA VAL A 255 21.83 0.84 0.27
C VAL A 255 23.31 1.19 0.40
N ASP A 256 23.87 1.99 -0.50
CA ASP A 256 25.25 2.45 -0.44
C ASP A 256 25.51 3.40 0.72
N THR A 257 24.53 4.22 1.08
CA THR A 257 24.65 5.25 2.13
C THR A 257 24.20 4.77 3.50
N ILE A 258 23.15 3.95 3.58
CA ILE A 258 22.49 3.52 4.82
C ILE A 258 22.75 2.04 5.13
N GLY A 259 23.09 1.23 4.12
CA GLY A 259 23.37 -0.21 4.27
C GLY A 259 22.17 -1.14 4.07
N PHE A 260 20.96 -0.59 3.99
CA PHE A 260 19.72 -1.30 3.68
C PHE A 260 18.67 -0.29 3.19
N ILE A 261 17.55 -0.79 2.64
CA ILE A 261 16.44 0.08 2.23
C ILE A 261 15.46 0.22 3.40
N PRO A 262 15.27 1.43 3.97
CA PRO A 262 14.27 1.66 5.01
C PRO A 262 12.85 1.52 4.45
N ASN A 263 11.86 1.35 5.32
CA ASN A 263 10.44 1.26 4.96
C ASN A 263 10.03 2.32 3.92
N GLY A 264 10.39 3.57 4.20
CA GLY A 264 10.32 4.66 3.23
C GLY A 264 11.45 5.67 3.43
N GLY A 265 11.49 6.68 2.56
CA GLY A 265 12.55 7.67 2.49
C GLY A 265 12.58 8.72 3.60
N ARG A 266 12.42 8.34 4.88
CA ARG A 266 12.41 9.29 6.02
C ARG A 266 13.30 8.80 7.18
N VAL A 267 13.87 9.74 7.95
CA VAL A 267 14.77 9.43 9.08
C VAL A 267 14.12 8.58 10.16
N TYR A 268 12.81 8.74 10.40
CA TYR A 268 12.07 7.94 11.37
C TYR A 268 11.79 6.49 10.90
N TYR A 269 12.26 6.12 9.69
CA TYR A 269 12.27 4.74 9.18
C TYR A 269 13.65 4.07 9.29
N LEU A 270 14.71 4.74 9.78
CA LEU A 270 16.09 4.23 9.78
C LEU A 270 16.38 3.01 10.68
N GLN A 271 15.37 2.48 11.39
CA GLN A 271 15.47 1.24 12.16
C GLN A 271 14.58 0.11 11.62
N ARG A 272 13.84 0.32 10.53
CA ARG A 272 12.97 -0.71 9.92
C ARG A 272 12.99 -0.66 8.41
N SER A 273 13.00 -1.82 7.79
CA SER A 273 12.94 -2.01 6.34
C SER A 273 11.48 -2.25 5.88
N GLN A 274 11.30 -2.98 4.79
CA GLN A 274 10.04 -3.52 4.27
C GLN A 274 10.33 -4.84 3.52
N PRO A 275 9.33 -5.61 3.04
CA PRO A 275 9.57 -6.86 2.32
C PRO A 275 10.63 -6.71 1.20
N PRO A 276 11.70 -7.54 1.20
CA PRO A 276 12.89 -7.27 0.42
C PRO A 276 12.72 -7.67 -1.05
N LEU A 277 12.35 -6.72 -1.89
CA LEU A 277 12.10 -6.93 -3.32
C LEU A 277 13.10 -6.22 -4.24
N PHE A 278 14.20 -5.64 -3.72
CA PHE A 278 15.16 -4.90 -4.54
C PHE A 278 15.81 -5.76 -5.63
N ALA A 279 16.25 -6.98 -5.30
CA ALA A 279 16.79 -7.91 -6.31
C ALA A 279 15.73 -8.28 -7.35
N ALA A 280 14.46 -8.43 -6.94
CA ALA A 280 13.35 -8.67 -7.87
C ALA A 280 13.10 -7.48 -8.81
N MET A 281 13.21 -6.24 -8.32
CA MET A 281 13.12 -5.04 -9.18
C MET A 281 14.21 -5.04 -10.26
N VAL A 282 15.46 -5.34 -9.87
CA VAL A 282 16.59 -5.43 -10.81
C VAL A 282 16.39 -6.56 -11.82
N TYR A 283 15.92 -7.72 -11.36
CA TYR A 283 15.63 -8.86 -12.22
C TYR A 283 14.56 -8.54 -13.28
N GLU A 284 13.43 -7.95 -12.88
CA GLU A 284 12.35 -7.60 -13.82
C GLU A 284 12.81 -6.56 -14.84
N TYR A 285 13.59 -5.56 -14.41
CA TYR A 285 14.18 -4.57 -15.32
C TYR A 285 15.18 -5.23 -16.29
N TYR A 286 16.08 -6.09 -15.80
CA TYR A 286 17.04 -6.79 -16.64
C TYR A 286 16.34 -7.70 -17.65
N ALA A 287 15.32 -8.46 -17.24
CA ALA A 287 14.54 -9.30 -18.13
C ALA A 287 13.87 -8.50 -19.26
N ALA A 288 13.48 -7.25 -19.00
CA ALA A 288 12.85 -6.38 -19.99
C ALA A 288 13.83 -5.63 -20.91
N THR A 289 15.09 -5.43 -20.50
CA THR A 289 16.03 -4.52 -21.17
C THR A 289 17.36 -5.15 -21.58
N SER A 290 17.75 -6.26 -20.96
CA SER A 290 19.09 -6.87 -21.07
C SER A 290 20.23 -5.89 -20.76
N ASP A 291 19.99 -4.88 -19.93
CA ASP A 291 20.99 -3.88 -19.51
C ASP A 291 21.96 -4.47 -18.47
N ILE A 292 22.98 -5.17 -18.98
CA ILE A 292 24.05 -5.82 -18.20
C ILE A 292 24.84 -4.79 -17.37
N ASP A 293 25.00 -3.56 -17.87
CA ASP A 293 25.79 -2.52 -17.19
C ASP A 293 25.10 -2.09 -15.89
N LEU A 294 23.77 -1.93 -15.89
CA LEU A 294 23.04 -1.65 -14.65
C LEU A 294 23.16 -2.82 -13.66
N VAL A 295 23.04 -4.07 -14.12
CA VAL A 295 23.19 -5.24 -13.23
C VAL A 295 24.56 -5.23 -12.57
N LYS A 296 25.63 -5.02 -13.35
CA LYS A 296 27.00 -4.93 -12.83
C LYS A 296 27.17 -3.80 -11.81
N GLU A 297 26.53 -2.66 -12.04
CA GLU A 297 26.58 -1.51 -11.14
C GLU A 297 25.84 -1.78 -9.80
N VAL A 298 24.69 -2.44 -9.83
CA VAL A 298 23.79 -2.58 -8.68
C VAL A 298 24.08 -3.83 -7.84
N LEU A 299 24.68 -4.88 -8.42
CA LEU A 299 24.89 -6.16 -7.77
C LEU A 299 25.60 -6.09 -6.39
N PRO A 300 26.64 -5.26 -6.19
CA PRO A 300 27.26 -5.13 -4.86
C PRO A 300 26.32 -4.59 -3.79
N SER A 301 25.39 -3.72 -4.16
CA SER A 301 24.37 -3.18 -3.25
C SER A 301 23.32 -4.25 -2.92
N LEU A 302 22.94 -5.10 -3.87
CA LEU A 302 22.08 -6.27 -3.61
C LEU A 302 22.71 -7.21 -2.56
N GLU A 303 24.00 -7.55 -2.72
CA GLU A 303 24.71 -8.38 -1.73
C GLU A 303 24.72 -7.74 -0.34
N ARG A 304 24.92 -6.42 -0.27
CA ARG A 304 24.93 -5.67 0.99
C ARG A 304 23.58 -5.71 1.70
N GLU A 305 22.49 -5.56 0.96
CA GLU A 305 21.15 -5.63 1.53
C GLU A 305 20.82 -7.04 2.05
N LEU A 306 21.13 -8.09 1.29
CA LEU A 306 20.90 -9.47 1.76
C LEU A 306 21.73 -9.80 3.01
N LYS A 307 22.93 -9.22 3.13
CA LYS A 307 23.73 -9.29 4.35
C LYS A 307 23.07 -8.56 5.52
N PHE A 308 22.41 -7.42 5.29
CA PHE A 308 21.62 -6.75 6.33
C PHE A 308 20.53 -7.68 6.87
N TRP A 309 19.76 -8.33 5.99
CA TRP A 309 18.69 -9.24 6.41
C TRP A 309 19.23 -10.42 7.23
N ARG A 310 20.26 -11.10 6.73
CA ARG A 310 20.89 -12.22 7.47
C ARG A 310 21.49 -11.80 8.80
N LYS A 311 22.08 -10.61 8.89
CA LYS A 311 22.72 -10.15 10.13
C LYS A 311 21.71 -9.67 11.16
N ASN A 312 20.70 -8.92 10.74
CA ASN A 312 19.87 -8.11 11.65
C ASN A 312 18.45 -8.66 11.85
N ARG A 313 18.02 -9.64 11.04
CA ARG A 313 16.66 -10.22 11.08
C ARG A 313 16.64 -11.73 11.23
N ASN A 314 17.79 -12.35 11.47
CA ASN A 314 17.91 -13.80 11.65
C ASN A 314 17.43 -14.27 13.03
N VAL A 315 16.73 -15.40 13.05
CA VAL A 315 16.24 -16.09 14.24
C VAL A 315 16.42 -17.60 14.10
N THR A 316 16.66 -18.29 15.22
CA THR A 316 16.69 -19.76 15.26
C THR A 316 15.26 -20.29 15.45
N VAL A 317 14.88 -21.28 14.65
CA VAL A 317 13.61 -21.99 14.74
C VAL A 317 13.87 -23.45 15.06
N GLU A 318 13.34 -23.93 16.18
CA GLU A 318 13.40 -25.32 16.59
C GLU A 318 12.21 -26.10 15.99
N MET A 319 12.49 -27.18 15.26
CA MET A 319 11.51 -28.12 14.71
C MET A 319 11.92 -29.55 15.08
N GLY A 320 11.28 -30.10 16.12
CA GLY A 320 11.73 -31.37 16.70
C GLY A 320 13.15 -31.24 17.25
N ASP A 321 14.05 -32.14 16.83
CA ASP A 321 15.47 -32.13 17.23
C ASP A 321 16.36 -31.28 16.29
N ALA A 322 15.77 -30.61 15.29
CA ALA A 322 16.50 -29.80 14.31
C ALA A 322 16.35 -28.30 14.57
N GLU A 323 17.43 -27.55 14.31
CA GLU A 323 17.44 -26.08 14.35
C GLU A 323 17.63 -25.51 12.94
N TYR A 324 16.81 -24.51 12.60
CA TYR A 324 16.85 -23.82 11.31
C TYR A 324 17.06 -22.32 11.50
N LYS A 325 17.77 -21.67 10.56
CA LYS A 325 18.02 -20.22 10.58
C LYS A 325 17.08 -19.51 9.60
N MET A 326 16.06 -18.87 10.14
CA MET A 326 15.04 -18.15 9.38
C MET A 326 15.09 -16.65 9.67
N LEU A 327 14.31 -15.88 8.93
CA LEU A 327 14.18 -14.44 9.08
C LEU A 327 12.86 -14.07 9.75
N GLN A 328 12.88 -12.95 10.47
CA GLN A 328 11.71 -12.37 11.15
C GLN A 328 11.73 -10.85 11.01
N TYR A 329 10.57 -10.24 10.77
CA TYR A 329 10.42 -8.79 10.89
C TYR A 329 10.61 -8.38 12.35
N ARG A 330 11.61 -7.55 12.60
CA ARG A 330 12.04 -7.19 13.96
C ARG A 330 12.82 -5.89 13.95
N THR A 331 12.11 -4.78 14.08
CA THR A 331 12.78 -3.51 14.36
C THR A 331 13.40 -3.54 15.76
N PRO A 332 14.60 -2.97 15.98
CA PRO A 332 15.12 -2.77 17.33
C PRO A 332 14.37 -1.67 18.08
N ALA A 333 13.71 -0.74 17.37
CA ALA A 333 13.00 0.36 17.99
C ALA A 333 11.86 -0.15 18.87
N ASN A 334 11.81 0.34 20.11
CA ASN A 334 10.82 -0.06 21.10
C ASN A 334 10.09 1.18 21.67
N VAL A 335 9.97 2.23 20.86
CA VAL A 335 9.27 3.49 21.14
C VAL A 335 8.10 3.63 20.14
N PRO A 336 7.05 4.42 20.45
CA PRO A 336 6.05 4.86 19.49
C PRO A 336 6.67 5.34 18.18
N ARG A 337 6.05 4.96 17.07
CA ARG A 337 6.43 5.40 15.73
C ARG A 337 6.15 6.90 15.61
N PRO A 338 7.10 7.76 15.21
CA PRO A 338 6.85 9.20 15.12
C PRO A 338 5.70 9.58 14.19
N GLU A 339 5.51 8.84 13.10
CA GLU A 339 4.43 9.09 12.13
C GLU A 339 3.03 8.67 12.62
N SER A 340 2.95 7.90 13.70
CA SER A 340 1.71 7.42 14.33
C SER A 340 1.80 7.51 15.87
N PHE A 341 2.53 8.52 16.37
CA PHE A 341 2.95 8.59 17.77
C PHE A 341 1.76 8.63 18.73
N ARG A 342 0.78 9.46 18.40
CA ARG A 342 -0.44 9.64 19.21
C ARG A 342 -1.22 8.34 19.28
N GLU A 343 -1.38 7.66 18.16
CA GLU A 343 -2.09 6.39 18.04
C GLU A 343 -1.41 5.31 18.90
N ASP A 344 -0.09 5.16 18.75
CA ASP A 344 0.74 4.18 19.46
C ASP A 344 0.76 4.39 20.98
N VAL A 345 0.87 5.64 21.44
CA VAL A 345 0.81 5.99 22.88
C VAL A 345 -0.59 5.74 23.43
N THR A 346 -1.63 6.10 22.67
CA THR A 346 -3.03 5.94 23.10
C THR A 346 -3.38 4.47 23.33
N ILE A 347 -2.99 3.59 22.40
CA ILE A 347 -3.23 2.16 22.54
C ILE A 347 -2.42 1.59 23.70
N ALA A 348 -1.15 2.01 23.85
CA ALA A 348 -0.28 1.55 24.91
C ALA A 348 -0.65 2.05 26.31
N ALA A 349 -1.55 3.04 26.42
CA ALA A 349 -2.00 3.60 27.70
C ALA A 349 -2.66 2.55 28.62
N GLN A 350 -3.21 1.48 28.04
CA GLN A 350 -3.81 0.37 28.78
C GLN A 350 -2.78 -0.48 29.56
N PHE A 351 -1.51 -0.43 29.16
CA PHE A 351 -0.45 -1.16 29.85
C PHE A 351 0.08 -0.30 31.01
N THR A 352 0.28 -0.91 32.18
CA THR A 352 0.93 -0.25 33.33
C THR A 352 2.42 -0.55 33.40
N ASP A 353 2.84 -1.69 32.84
CA ASP A 353 4.23 -2.17 32.81
C ASP A 353 4.99 -1.58 31.62
N LEU A 354 6.09 -0.89 31.88
CA LEU A 354 6.94 -0.28 30.86
C LEU A 354 7.54 -1.32 29.91
N THR A 355 7.91 -2.50 30.40
CA THR A 355 8.44 -3.59 29.56
C THR A 355 7.40 -4.05 28.55
N LYS A 356 6.13 -4.18 28.98
CA LYS A 356 5.03 -4.53 28.08
C LYS A 356 4.75 -3.41 27.07
N LYS A 357 4.83 -2.14 27.47
CA LYS A 357 4.72 -1.01 26.53
C LYS A 357 5.83 -1.04 25.47
N ARG A 358 7.08 -1.25 25.90
CA ARG A 358 8.24 -1.35 25.02
C ARG A 358 8.09 -2.50 24.03
N GLN A 359 7.67 -3.67 24.51
CA GLN A 359 7.42 -4.83 23.66
C GLN A 359 6.30 -4.55 22.65
N PHE A 360 5.17 -3.99 23.10
CA PHE A 360 4.07 -3.58 22.22
C PHE A 360 4.54 -2.61 21.13
N TRP A 361 5.32 -1.58 21.48
CA TRP A 361 5.86 -0.61 20.52
C TRP A 361 6.85 -1.25 19.53
N GLN A 362 7.62 -2.24 19.97
CA GLN A 362 8.48 -3.00 19.08
C GLN A 362 7.68 -3.88 18.10
N ASP A 363 6.60 -4.51 18.57
CA ASP A 363 5.75 -5.37 17.76
C ASP A 363 4.97 -4.58 16.69
N ILE A 364 4.47 -3.39 17.01
CA ILE A 364 3.82 -2.51 16.01
C ILE A 364 4.84 -1.97 15.00
N GLY A 365 6.04 -1.57 15.45
CA GLY A 365 7.10 -1.13 14.54
C GLY A 365 7.59 -2.25 13.61
N SER A 366 7.59 -3.49 14.10
CA SER A 366 7.90 -4.68 13.31
C SER A 366 6.77 -5.07 12.37
N ALA A 367 5.50 -4.83 12.73
CA ALA A 367 4.38 -5.01 11.82
C ALA A 367 4.43 -3.99 10.68
N ALA A 368 4.83 -2.74 10.94
CA ALA A 368 5.10 -1.76 9.88
C ALA A 368 6.26 -2.21 8.97
N GLU A 369 7.30 -2.86 9.52
CA GLU A 369 8.36 -3.49 8.70
C GLU A 369 7.84 -4.62 7.80
N SER A 370 6.76 -5.30 8.19
CA SER A 370 6.17 -6.35 7.36
C SER A 370 5.38 -5.82 6.16
N GLY A 371 5.03 -4.52 6.17
CA GLY A 371 4.06 -3.91 5.26
C GLY A 371 2.60 -4.20 5.60
N TRP A 372 2.30 -4.97 6.65
CA TRP A 372 0.96 -5.36 7.08
C TRP A 372 0.58 -4.74 8.44
N ASP A 373 0.65 -3.42 8.55
CA ASP A 373 0.27 -2.63 9.72
C ASP A 373 -1.18 -2.12 9.60
N PHE A 374 -2.19 -2.71 10.24
CA PHE A 374 -2.13 -3.92 11.04
C PHE A 374 -3.05 -5.01 10.49
N SER A 375 -2.85 -6.23 11.00
CA SER A 375 -3.55 -7.45 10.61
C SER A 375 -3.70 -8.37 11.82
N SER A 376 -4.82 -9.07 11.87
CA SER A 376 -5.08 -10.18 12.79
C SER A 376 -4.05 -11.31 12.68
N ARG A 377 -3.28 -11.36 11.58
CA ARG A 377 -2.11 -12.21 11.36
C ARG A 377 -1.09 -12.11 12.49
N TRP A 378 -0.93 -10.93 13.08
CA TRP A 378 0.09 -10.63 14.08
C TRP A 378 -0.42 -10.69 15.51
N PHE A 379 -1.72 -10.89 15.73
CA PHE A 379 -2.33 -10.79 17.05
C PHE A 379 -2.45 -12.16 17.68
N ALA A 380 -2.02 -12.28 18.94
CA ALA A 380 -2.08 -13.54 19.68
C ALA A 380 -3.50 -14.14 19.77
N ASP A 381 -4.53 -13.27 19.79
CA ASP A 381 -5.94 -13.66 19.79
C ASP A 381 -6.65 -13.49 18.43
N SER A 382 -5.93 -13.00 17.42
CA SER A 382 -6.44 -12.63 16.09
C SER A 382 -7.61 -11.65 16.10
N GLN A 383 -7.74 -10.82 17.14
CA GLN A 383 -8.84 -9.88 17.32
C GLN A 383 -8.34 -8.50 17.74
N ASN A 384 -7.50 -8.43 18.78
CA ASN A 384 -7.15 -7.19 19.44
C ASN A 384 -5.70 -6.79 19.14
N LEU A 385 -5.53 -5.56 18.64
CA LEU A 385 -4.21 -4.96 18.36
C LEU A 385 -3.32 -4.91 19.60
N SER A 386 -3.88 -4.79 20.80
CA SER A 386 -3.11 -4.81 22.06
C SER A 386 -2.43 -6.16 22.34
N THR A 387 -2.79 -7.22 21.61
CA THR A 387 -2.16 -8.54 21.69
C THR A 387 -1.19 -8.81 20.55
N ILE A 388 -0.82 -7.78 19.78
CA ILE A 388 0.17 -7.88 18.71
C ILE A 388 1.49 -8.44 19.24
N GLU A 389 2.01 -9.43 18.53
CA GLU A 389 3.25 -10.15 18.90
C GLU A 389 4.11 -10.45 17.67
N THR A 390 4.23 -9.50 16.75
CA THR A 390 4.97 -9.65 15.48
C THR A 390 6.38 -10.23 15.66
N THR A 391 7.08 -9.84 16.73
CA THR A 391 8.43 -10.34 17.07
C THR A 391 8.46 -11.74 17.69
N ASN A 392 7.31 -12.40 17.85
CA ASN A 392 7.19 -13.84 18.08
C ASN A 392 6.83 -14.62 16.81
N VAL A 393 6.52 -13.96 15.69
CA VAL A 393 6.12 -14.62 14.45
C VAL A 393 7.30 -14.70 13.48
N VAL A 394 7.62 -15.89 12.99
CA VAL A 394 8.51 -16.12 11.86
C VAL A 394 7.62 -16.21 10.61
N PRO A 395 7.66 -15.20 9.72
CA PRO A 395 6.65 -15.09 8.69
C PRO A 395 7.09 -15.78 7.39
N VAL A 396 6.16 -16.52 6.79
CA VAL A 396 6.39 -17.34 5.58
C VAL A 396 6.80 -16.49 4.37
N ASP A 397 6.20 -15.31 4.23
CA ASP A 397 6.43 -14.40 3.10
C ASP A 397 7.83 -13.79 3.11
N LEU A 398 8.32 -13.28 4.24
CA LEU A 398 9.70 -12.76 4.35
C LEU A 398 10.73 -13.79 3.91
N ASN A 399 10.58 -15.02 4.40
CA ASN A 399 11.50 -16.09 4.07
C ASN A 399 11.36 -16.53 2.62
N ALA A 400 10.15 -16.53 2.06
CA ALA A 400 9.93 -16.77 0.64
C ALA A 400 10.56 -15.67 -0.24
N PHE A 401 10.48 -14.39 0.14
CA PHE A 401 11.15 -13.28 -0.56
C PHE A 401 12.68 -13.41 -0.47
N TYR A 402 13.21 -13.75 0.70
CA TYR A 402 14.65 -13.95 0.83
C TYR A 402 15.15 -15.12 -0.04
N CYS A 403 14.42 -16.24 -0.05
CA CYS A 403 14.65 -17.36 -0.94
C CYS A 403 14.61 -16.96 -2.43
N PHE A 404 13.66 -16.09 -2.81
CA PHE A 404 13.59 -15.53 -4.16
C PHE A 404 14.87 -14.79 -4.53
N ASN A 405 15.33 -13.94 -3.62
CA ASN A 405 16.51 -13.12 -3.85
C ASN A 405 17.78 -13.97 -3.96
N LEU A 406 17.93 -15.05 -3.19
CA LEU A 406 19.06 -15.98 -3.36
C LEU A 406 19.12 -16.55 -4.78
N ASN A 407 17.97 -16.98 -5.32
CA ASN A 407 17.88 -17.50 -6.68
C ASN A 407 18.17 -16.42 -7.74
N ILE A 408 17.66 -15.20 -7.53
CA ILE A 408 17.95 -14.05 -8.41
C ILE A 408 19.45 -13.71 -8.38
N MET A 409 20.10 -13.73 -7.21
CA MET A 409 21.53 -13.48 -7.10
C MET A 409 22.35 -14.49 -7.88
N ALA A 410 22.03 -15.78 -7.76
CA ALA A 410 22.67 -16.83 -8.56
C ALA A 410 22.54 -16.52 -10.07
N TYR A 411 21.32 -16.24 -10.53
CA TYR A 411 21.04 -15.89 -11.92
C TYR A 411 21.82 -14.67 -12.40
N LEU A 412 21.76 -13.53 -11.69
CA LEU A 412 22.43 -12.30 -12.10
C LEU A 412 23.96 -12.43 -12.10
N HIS A 413 24.55 -13.20 -11.17
CA HIS A 413 25.98 -13.49 -11.21
C HIS A 413 26.35 -14.34 -12.43
N GLY A 414 25.52 -15.33 -12.80
CA GLY A 414 25.71 -16.14 -14.00
C GLY A 414 25.66 -15.32 -15.29
N GLU A 415 24.72 -14.40 -15.40
CA GLU A 415 24.60 -13.46 -16.53
C GLU A 415 25.84 -12.56 -16.69
N LEU A 416 26.55 -12.25 -15.59
CA LEU A 416 27.82 -11.53 -15.62
C LEU A 416 29.05 -12.44 -15.84
N GLY A 417 28.88 -13.75 -15.98
CA GLY A 417 29.96 -14.73 -16.11
C GLY A 417 30.71 -15.02 -14.81
N ASN A 418 30.15 -14.67 -13.65
CA ASN A 418 30.77 -14.89 -12.34
C ASN A 418 30.46 -16.31 -11.81
N ALA A 419 30.96 -17.35 -12.48
CA ALA A 419 30.59 -18.75 -12.24
C ALA A 419 30.76 -19.20 -10.77
N ASP A 420 31.83 -18.80 -10.08
CA ASP A 420 32.05 -19.17 -8.67
C ASP A 420 30.98 -18.58 -7.75
N LYS A 421 30.60 -17.32 -7.99
CA LYS A 421 29.55 -16.63 -7.23
C LYS A 421 28.17 -17.20 -7.55
N GLU A 422 27.88 -17.47 -8.81
CA GLU A 422 26.65 -18.16 -9.22
C GLU A 422 26.49 -19.48 -8.45
N LEU A 423 27.53 -20.33 -8.46
CA LEU A 423 27.50 -21.61 -7.76
C LEU A 423 27.32 -21.45 -6.25
N GLN A 424 27.98 -20.46 -5.64
CA GLN A 424 27.82 -20.14 -4.22
C GLN A 424 26.37 -19.78 -3.88
N TRP A 425 25.79 -18.81 -4.59
CA TRP A 425 24.42 -18.36 -4.36
C TRP A 425 23.40 -19.47 -4.64
N MET A 426 23.66 -20.30 -5.65
CA MET A 426 22.80 -21.44 -5.96
C MET A 426 22.83 -22.49 -4.84
N HIS A 427 24.00 -22.77 -4.26
CA HIS A 427 24.11 -23.65 -3.10
C HIS A 427 23.32 -23.09 -1.91
N GLU A 428 23.50 -21.80 -1.59
CA GLU A 428 22.75 -21.12 -0.53
C GLU A 428 21.23 -21.16 -0.77
N TYR A 429 20.78 -20.96 -2.01
CA TYR A 429 19.37 -21.06 -2.40
C TYR A 429 18.80 -22.47 -2.15
N VAL A 430 19.49 -23.50 -2.64
CA VAL A 430 19.03 -24.90 -2.49
C VAL A 430 18.95 -25.29 -1.01
N GLU A 431 20.00 -24.98 -0.24
CA GLU A 431 20.03 -25.26 1.20
C GLU A 431 18.90 -24.52 1.93
N PHE A 432 18.76 -23.21 1.68
CA PHE A 432 17.74 -22.40 2.34
C PHE A 432 16.32 -22.85 1.98
N ARG A 433 16.06 -23.25 0.73
CA ARG A 433 14.74 -23.73 0.29
C ARG A 433 14.33 -25.02 0.99
N GLU A 434 15.27 -25.95 1.20
CA GLU A 434 14.99 -27.16 1.98
C GLU A 434 14.68 -26.85 3.44
N GLN A 435 15.46 -25.95 4.07
CA GLN A 435 15.18 -25.50 5.44
C GLN A 435 13.84 -24.76 5.53
N PHE A 436 13.53 -23.90 4.54
CA PHE A 436 12.26 -23.19 4.41
C PHE A 436 11.10 -24.18 4.38
N ARG A 437 11.18 -25.21 3.54
CA ARG A 437 10.18 -26.25 3.44
C ARG A 437 9.94 -26.95 4.78
N ASN A 438 11.02 -27.31 5.50
CA ASN A 438 10.94 -27.96 6.80
C ASN A 438 10.32 -27.09 7.90
N VAL A 439 10.45 -25.76 7.79
CA VAL A 439 9.87 -24.83 8.77
C VAL A 439 8.43 -24.48 8.44
N PHE A 440 8.11 -24.17 7.18
CA PHE A 440 6.85 -23.52 6.85
C PHE A 440 5.78 -24.45 6.28
N TYR A 441 6.15 -25.55 5.62
CA TYR A 441 5.16 -26.44 5.01
C TYR A 441 4.53 -27.37 6.06
N VAL A 442 3.22 -27.23 6.27
CA VAL A 442 2.45 -28.08 7.19
C VAL A 442 1.66 -29.09 6.37
N ALA A 443 2.00 -30.37 6.48
CA ALA A 443 1.40 -31.43 5.67
C ALA A 443 -0.11 -31.59 5.93
N GLU A 444 -0.53 -31.55 7.19
CA GLU A 444 -1.93 -31.63 7.61
C GLU A 444 -2.72 -30.39 7.19
N GLY A 445 -2.07 -29.22 7.27
CA GLY A 445 -2.60 -27.94 6.83
C GLY A 445 -2.54 -27.73 5.32
N LYS A 446 -1.87 -28.62 4.57
CA LYS A 446 -1.73 -28.57 3.09
C LYS A 446 -1.26 -27.21 2.56
N GLY A 447 -0.31 -26.57 3.24
CA GLY A 447 0.12 -25.23 2.86
C GLY A 447 1.32 -24.74 3.66
N TRP A 448 1.77 -23.54 3.31
CA TRP A 448 2.84 -22.85 4.02
C TRP A 448 2.27 -21.81 4.98
N TYR A 449 2.70 -21.82 6.24
CA TYR A 449 2.09 -21.02 7.30
C TYR A 449 3.15 -20.35 8.16
N ASP A 450 2.86 -19.16 8.68
CA ASP A 450 3.73 -18.52 9.67
C ASP A 450 3.91 -19.40 10.91
N TYR A 451 5.10 -19.35 11.51
CA TYR A 451 5.41 -20.10 12.73
C TYR A 451 5.58 -19.16 13.93
N ASN A 452 4.92 -19.45 15.04
CA ASN A 452 5.01 -18.65 16.25
C ASN A 452 6.00 -19.26 17.25
N LEU A 453 7.04 -18.50 17.61
CA LEU A 453 8.14 -18.91 18.49
C LEU A 453 7.69 -19.13 19.94
N ARG A 454 6.66 -18.40 20.39
CA ARG A 454 6.13 -18.50 21.77
C ARG A 454 5.26 -19.73 21.93
N THR A 455 4.35 -19.99 21.00
CA THR A 455 3.44 -21.14 21.07
C THR A 455 4.05 -22.41 20.50
N LYS A 456 5.13 -22.29 19.71
CA LYS A 456 5.73 -23.37 18.90
C LYS A 456 4.70 -24.02 17.96
N GLN A 457 3.84 -23.20 17.37
CA GLN A 457 2.76 -23.65 16.48
C GLN A 457 2.64 -22.76 15.25
N HIS A 458 2.15 -23.36 14.16
CA HIS A 458 1.79 -22.65 12.94
C HIS A 458 0.43 -21.99 13.04
N ASN A 459 0.29 -20.80 12.45
CA ASN A 459 -1.01 -20.14 12.28
C ASN A 459 -1.71 -20.68 11.02
N LEU A 460 -2.62 -21.63 11.18
CA LEU A 460 -3.32 -22.29 10.06
C LEU A 460 -4.49 -21.48 9.47
N LYS A 461 -4.68 -20.22 9.89
CA LYS A 461 -5.69 -19.34 9.31
C LYS A 461 -5.27 -18.90 7.91
N PHE A 462 -6.26 -18.55 7.09
CA PHE A 462 -6.00 -18.04 5.75
C PHE A 462 -5.42 -16.62 5.78
N TYR A 463 -4.25 -16.46 5.17
CA TYR A 463 -3.69 -15.20 4.71
C TYR A 463 -3.00 -15.45 3.36
N PRO A 464 -3.08 -14.54 2.37
CA PRO A 464 -2.40 -14.71 1.06
C PRO A 464 -0.89 -14.94 1.13
N SER A 465 -0.24 -14.65 2.27
CA SER A 465 1.17 -14.99 2.53
C SER A 465 1.48 -16.48 2.29
N MET A 466 0.51 -17.37 2.53
CA MET A 466 0.66 -18.81 2.29
C MET A 466 0.94 -19.17 0.81
N ALA A 467 0.58 -18.29 -0.13
CA ALA A 467 0.79 -18.47 -1.56
C ALA A 467 2.04 -17.76 -2.09
N VAL A 468 2.73 -16.95 -1.28
CA VAL A 468 3.97 -16.27 -1.66
C VAL A 468 5.07 -17.25 -2.11
N PRO A 469 5.21 -18.47 -1.55
CA PRO A 469 6.15 -19.46 -2.08
C PRO A 469 5.90 -19.84 -3.54
N LEU A 470 4.64 -19.82 -4.02
CA LEU A 470 4.34 -20.03 -5.43
C LEU A 470 4.82 -18.86 -6.29
N PHE A 471 4.63 -17.62 -5.82
CA PHE A 471 5.08 -16.41 -6.47
C PHE A 471 6.60 -16.37 -6.62
N THR A 472 7.33 -16.72 -5.57
CA THR A 472 8.80 -16.65 -5.52
C THR A 472 9.50 -17.90 -6.06
N GLY A 473 8.76 -19.00 -6.24
CA GLY A 473 9.36 -20.29 -6.59
C GLY A 473 10.15 -20.93 -5.44
N CYS A 474 9.88 -20.54 -4.19
CA CYS A 474 10.53 -21.13 -3.01
C CYS A 474 9.87 -22.45 -2.57
N TYR A 475 9.82 -23.42 -3.48
CA TYR A 475 9.31 -24.78 -3.24
C TYR A 475 9.91 -25.74 -4.28
N ASP A 476 9.70 -27.04 -4.11
CA ASP A 476 10.05 -28.00 -5.16
C ASP A 476 9.08 -27.90 -6.34
N ARG A 477 9.55 -27.25 -7.41
CA ARG A 477 8.78 -27.03 -8.65
C ARG A 477 8.61 -28.31 -9.48
N LEU A 478 9.40 -29.36 -9.25
CA LEU A 478 9.28 -30.64 -9.96
C LEU A 478 8.17 -31.50 -9.32
N GLY A 479 8.07 -31.50 -7.99
CA GLY A 479 7.14 -32.34 -7.25
C GLY A 479 5.66 -32.01 -7.43
N MET A 480 5.29 -30.76 -7.79
CA MET A 480 3.93 -30.19 -7.99
C MET A 480 2.86 -30.45 -6.90
N ARG A 481 3.10 -31.39 -5.97
CA ARG A 481 2.20 -31.87 -4.94
C ARG A 481 1.86 -30.77 -3.96
N GLU A 482 2.87 -30.07 -3.45
CA GLU A 482 2.68 -29.00 -2.45
C GLU A 482 1.89 -27.83 -3.03
N ALA A 483 2.18 -27.45 -4.28
CA ALA A 483 1.40 -26.46 -5.00
C ALA A 483 -0.06 -26.89 -5.19
N ASN A 484 -0.30 -28.14 -5.60
CA ASN A 484 -1.66 -28.68 -5.77
C ASN A 484 -2.42 -28.72 -4.45
N GLN A 485 -1.77 -29.18 -3.38
CA GLN A 485 -2.32 -29.22 -2.04
C GLN A 485 -2.69 -27.82 -1.53
N LEU A 486 -1.82 -26.82 -1.75
CA LEU A 486 -2.11 -25.43 -1.44
C LEU A 486 -3.33 -24.92 -2.21
N TYR A 487 -3.39 -25.16 -3.53
CA TYR A 487 -4.51 -24.72 -4.35
C TYR A 487 -5.85 -25.28 -3.85
N ASP A 488 -5.88 -26.59 -3.59
CA ASP A 488 -7.09 -27.25 -3.08
C ASP A 488 -7.44 -26.70 -1.69
N GLN A 489 -6.45 -26.49 -0.82
CA GLN A 489 -6.67 -25.92 0.51
C GLN A 489 -7.23 -24.49 0.46
N MET A 490 -6.69 -23.61 -0.41
CA MET A 490 -7.22 -22.26 -0.60
C MET A 490 -8.65 -22.28 -1.15
N SER A 491 -8.95 -23.22 -2.05
CA SER A 491 -10.30 -23.43 -2.57
C SER A 491 -11.24 -23.90 -1.45
N ASP A 492 -10.84 -24.87 -0.63
CA ASP A 492 -11.63 -25.42 0.47
C ASP A 492 -11.90 -24.38 1.57
N MET A 493 -10.95 -23.47 1.81
CA MET A 493 -11.12 -22.33 2.72
C MET A 493 -12.08 -21.25 2.16
N GLY A 494 -12.44 -21.31 0.87
CA GLY A 494 -13.29 -20.31 0.21
C GLY A 494 -12.53 -19.03 -0.21
N ALA A 495 -11.21 -19.08 -0.31
CA ALA A 495 -10.39 -17.91 -0.65
C ALA A 495 -10.69 -17.35 -2.05
N PHE A 496 -11.20 -18.18 -2.97
CA PHE A 496 -11.48 -17.81 -4.36
C PHE A 496 -12.93 -17.35 -4.62
N ASP A 497 -13.78 -17.37 -3.58
CA ASP A 497 -15.23 -17.23 -3.73
C ASP A 497 -15.69 -15.77 -3.82
N PHE A 498 -14.82 -14.82 -3.47
CA PHE A 498 -15.16 -13.41 -3.46
C PHE A 498 -15.19 -12.82 -4.87
N VAL A 499 -16.04 -11.81 -5.06
CA VAL A 499 -16.33 -11.20 -6.36
C VAL A 499 -15.22 -10.24 -6.81
N GLY A 500 -14.58 -9.57 -5.85
CA GLY A 500 -13.59 -8.53 -6.12
C GLY A 500 -12.14 -9.00 -6.18
N GLY A 501 -11.86 -10.29 -5.99
CA GLY A 501 -10.51 -10.84 -5.84
C GLY A 501 -10.36 -11.62 -4.54
N ILE A 502 -9.15 -11.75 -4.01
CA ILE A 502 -8.84 -12.46 -2.77
C ILE A 502 -8.77 -11.47 -1.61
N PRO A 503 -9.42 -11.74 -0.45
CA PRO A 503 -9.30 -10.91 0.73
C PRO A 503 -7.97 -11.17 1.45
N THR A 504 -7.51 -10.20 2.23
CA THR A 504 -6.28 -10.32 3.01
C THR A 504 -6.37 -11.37 4.12
N SER A 505 -7.58 -11.62 4.64
CA SER A 505 -7.85 -12.72 5.57
C SER A 505 -9.29 -13.18 5.45
N LEU A 506 -9.64 -14.25 6.18
CA LEU A 506 -11.03 -14.67 6.39
C LEU A 506 -11.56 -14.27 7.78
N VAL A 507 -10.83 -13.41 8.51
CA VAL A 507 -11.18 -12.98 9.87
C VAL A 507 -12.15 -11.80 9.81
N LYS A 508 -13.44 -12.12 9.72
CA LYS A 508 -14.52 -11.11 9.54
C LYS A 508 -14.73 -10.18 10.73
N SER A 509 -14.24 -10.55 11.92
CA SER A 509 -14.36 -9.75 13.14
C SER A 509 -13.28 -8.67 13.26
N SER A 510 -12.25 -8.70 12.41
CA SER A 510 -11.17 -7.70 12.45
C SER A 510 -11.66 -6.38 11.85
N MET A 511 -11.23 -5.28 12.46
CA MET A 511 -11.42 -3.92 11.94
C MET A 511 -10.13 -3.35 11.34
N GLN A 512 -9.10 -4.19 11.22
CA GLN A 512 -7.80 -3.77 10.71
C GLN A 512 -7.78 -3.73 9.19
N GLN A 513 -6.89 -2.93 8.62
CA GLN A 513 -6.86 -2.72 7.17
C GLN A 513 -6.31 -3.90 6.37
N TRP A 514 -5.38 -4.67 6.95
CA TRP A 514 -4.84 -5.90 6.36
C TRP A 514 -5.63 -7.13 6.83
N ASP A 515 -6.94 -7.08 6.68
CA ASP A 515 -7.88 -8.16 6.98
C ASP A 515 -9.13 -8.08 6.08
N PHE A 516 -10.00 -9.08 6.19
CA PHE A 516 -11.35 -9.04 5.61
C PHE A 516 -12.09 -7.73 5.96
N PRO A 517 -12.82 -7.10 5.01
CA PRO A 517 -13.09 -7.51 3.63
C PRO A 517 -12.10 -6.96 2.61
N ASN A 518 -10.99 -6.38 3.04
CA ASN A 518 -10.07 -5.72 2.13
C ASN A 518 -9.27 -6.73 1.31
N GLY A 519 -9.11 -6.46 0.02
CA GLY A 519 -8.10 -7.04 -0.85
C GLY A 519 -7.11 -5.95 -1.27
N TRP A 520 -5.85 -6.34 -1.39
CA TRP A 520 -4.75 -5.45 -1.72
C TRP A 520 -4.09 -5.89 -3.01
N SER A 521 -3.71 -4.93 -3.85
CA SER A 521 -3.10 -5.18 -5.17
C SER A 521 -1.86 -6.08 -5.08
N PRO A 522 -0.88 -5.83 -4.17
CA PRO A 522 0.24 -6.72 -3.96
C PRO A 522 -0.13 -8.19 -3.72
N LEU A 523 -1.12 -8.44 -2.86
CA LEU A 523 -1.49 -9.78 -2.45
C LEU A 523 -2.23 -10.54 -3.54
N ASN A 524 -3.17 -9.86 -4.21
CA ASN A 524 -3.87 -10.43 -5.36
C ASN A 524 -2.88 -10.75 -6.48
N HIS A 525 -1.97 -9.81 -6.78
CA HIS A 525 -0.93 -10.01 -7.79
C HIS A 525 -0.04 -11.20 -7.47
N MET A 526 0.48 -11.32 -6.25
CA MET A 526 1.34 -12.45 -5.87
C MET A 526 0.61 -13.80 -6.00
N VAL A 527 -0.66 -13.88 -5.59
CA VAL A 527 -1.43 -15.13 -5.77
C VAL A 527 -1.63 -15.43 -7.26
N ILE A 528 -2.07 -14.44 -8.04
CA ILE A 528 -2.30 -14.59 -9.50
C ILE A 528 -1.02 -15.04 -10.19
N GLU A 529 0.10 -14.35 -9.95
CA GLU A 529 1.39 -14.65 -10.55
C GLU A 529 1.93 -16.02 -10.10
N GLY A 530 1.79 -16.38 -8.82
CA GLY A 530 2.18 -17.69 -8.32
C GLY A 530 1.41 -18.83 -9.00
N LEU A 531 0.10 -18.66 -9.18
CA LEU A 531 -0.73 -19.61 -9.91
C LEU A 531 -0.42 -19.63 -11.42
N ARG A 532 -0.16 -18.47 -12.03
CA ARG A 532 0.20 -18.34 -13.46
C ARG A 532 1.54 -19.00 -13.77
N LYS A 533 2.55 -18.80 -12.92
CA LYS A 533 3.90 -19.37 -13.05
C LYS A 533 3.97 -20.85 -12.67
N SER A 534 2.88 -21.41 -12.15
CA SER A 534 2.78 -22.85 -11.90
C SER A 534 2.80 -23.63 -13.22
N GLY A 535 3.34 -24.85 -13.20
CA GLY A 535 3.26 -25.79 -14.33
C GLY A 535 1.89 -26.47 -14.47
N ASN A 536 0.84 -25.99 -13.80
CA ASN A 536 -0.47 -26.63 -13.72
C ASN A 536 -1.54 -25.81 -14.45
N SER A 537 -2.19 -26.41 -15.46
CA SER A 537 -3.22 -25.74 -16.27
C SER A 537 -4.48 -25.34 -15.49
N ARG A 538 -4.87 -26.06 -14.43
CA ARG A 538 -5.98 -25.69 -13.53
C ARG A 538 -5.65 -24.42 -12.76
N MET A 539 -4.43 -24.32 -12.24
CA MET A 539 -3.96 -23.13 -11.53
C MET A 539 -3.80 -21.94 -12.49
N GLN A 540 -3.21 -22.15 -13.67
CA GLN A 540 -3.09 -21.11 -14.68
C GLN A 540 -4.46 -20.57 -15.14
N ARG A 541 -5.48 -21.45 -15.25
CA ARG A 541 -6.85 -21.01 -15.50
C ARG A 541 -7.39 -20.17 -14.34
N LYS A 542 -7.21 -20.63 -13.10
CA LYS A 542 -7.64 -19.87 -11.92
C LYS A 542 -6.92 -18.52 -11.82
N ALA A 543 -5.65 -18.45 -12.20
CA ALA A 543 -4.90 -17.20 -12.25
C ALA A 543 -5.57 -16.18 -13.19
N PHE A 544 -5.99 -16.63 -14.38
CA PHE A 544 -6.76 -15.79 -15.31
C PHE A 544 -8.11 -15.37 -14.72
N ASP A 545 -8.88 -16.31 -14.14
CA ASP A 545 -10.18 -15.96 -13.51
C ASP A 545 -10.03 -14.90 -12.42
N LEU A 546 -8.98 -15.01 -11.59
CA LEU A 546 -8.67 -14.06 -10.52
C LEU A 546 -8.18 -12.71 -11.07
N ALA A 547 -7.36 -12.72 -12.13
CA ALA A 547 -6.92 -11.51 -12.81
C ALA A 547 -8.10 -10.75 -13.41
N GLU A 548 -9.03 -11.45 -14.08
CA GLU A 548 -10.25 -10.86 -14.61
C GLU A 548 -11.11 -10.26 -13.49
N LYS A 549 -11.38 -11.01 -12.41
CA LYS A 549 -12.10 -10.49 -11.24
C LYS A 549 -11.47 -9.21 -10.67
N TRP A 550 -10.15 -9.23 -10.45
CA TRP A 550 -9.42 -8.10 -9.86
C TRP A 550 -9.45 -6.87 -10.78
N VAL A 551 -9.10 -7.05 -12.06
CA VAL A 551 -9.05 -5.97 -13.05
C VAL A 551 -10.41 -5.33 -13.25
N LEU A 552 -11.46 -6.13 -13.45
CA LEU A 552 -12.81 -5.62 -13.68
C LEU A 552 -13.38 -4.92 -12.45
N SER A 553 -13.07 -5.40 -11.25
CA SER A 553 -13.52 -4.75 -10.01
C SER A 553 -12.84 -3.40 -9.80
N ASN A 554 -11.54 -3.32 -10.02
CA ASN A 554 -10.79 -2.06 -9.98
C ASN A 554 -11.28 -1.09 -11.06
N TYR A 555 -11.53 -1.57 -12.28
CA TYR A 555 -12.09 -0.74 -13.36
C TYR A 555 -13.45 -0.15 -12.99
N ARG A 556 -14.37 -0.95 -12.43
CA ARG A 556 -15.68 -0.46 -12.00
C ARG A 556 -15.56 0.63 -10.94
N VAL A 557 -14.64 0.47 -9.98
CA VAL A 557 -14.38 1.50 -8.97
C VAL A 557 -13.78 2.75 -9.59
N PHE A 558 -12.82 2.59 -10.51
CA PHE A 558 -12.24 3.70 -11.24
C PHE A 558 -13.27 4.50 -12.05
N VAL A 559 -14.23 3.82 -12.68
CA VAL A 559 -15.33 4.48 -13.40
C VAL A 559 -16.23 5.25 -12.44
N ALA A 560 -16.56 4.67 -11.28
CA ALA A 560 -17.42 5.29 -10.28
C ALA A 560 -16.76 6.50 -9.58
N ASP A 561 -15.53 6.32 -9.10
CA ASP A 561 -14.86 7.27 -8.22
C ASP A 561 -13.89 8.21 -8.95
N ARG A 562 -13.53 7.86 -10.21
CA ARG A 562 -12.49 8.56 -11.00
C ARG A 562 -11.12 8.57 -10.32
N ALA A 563 -10.87 7.57 -9.46
CA ALA A 563 -9.65 7.40 -8.68
C ALA A 563 -9.29 5.92 -8.56
N MET A 564 -8.00 5.66 -8.35
CA MET A 564 -7.49 4.36 -7.95
C MET A 564 -7.14 4.40 -6.47
N TRP A 565 -7.59 3.40 -5.73
CA TRP A 565 -7.41 3.31 -4.29
C TRP A 565 -6.26 2.39 -3.90
N GLU A 566 -5.75 2.62 -2.70
CA GLU A 566 -4.78 1.79 -2.00
C GLU A 566 -5.25 0.32 -1.84
N LYS A 567 -6.53 0.14 -1.51
CA LYS A 567 -7.16 -1.16 -1.16
C LYS A 567 -8.64 -1.18 -1.52
N TYR A 568 -9.22 -2.37 -1.68
CA TYR A 568 -10.58 -2.57 -2.22
C TYR A 568 -11.40 -3.52 -1.36
N ASN A 569 -12.71 -3.30 -1.24
CA ASN A 569 -13.60 -4.27 -0.62
C ASN A 569 -13.88 -5.41 -1.63
N VAL A 570 -13.36 -6.61 -1.38
CA VAL A 570 -13.52 -7.72 -2.33
C VAL A 570 -14.82 -8.52 -2.15
N ALA A 571 -15.53 -8.31 -1.04
CA ALA A 571 -16.73 -9.04 -0.71
C ALA A 571 -18.00 -8.40 -1.29
N SER A 572 -17.99 -7.09 -1.57
CA SER A 572 -19.14 -6.38 -2.11
C SER A 572 -19.26 -6.55 -3.63
N GLY A 573 -20.49 -6.76 -4.11
CA GLY A 573 -20.81 -6.67 -5.54
C GLY A 573 -20.84 -5.24 -6.07
N ALA A 574 -20.93 -4.24 -5.18
CA ALA A 574 -20.89 -2.83 -5.54
C ALA A 574 -19.43 -2.33 -5.58
N PRO A 575 -19.05 -1.50 -6.56
CA PRO A 575 -17.70 -0.95 -6.64
C PRO A 575 -17.44 -0.03 -5.45
N ARG A 576 -16.52 -0.41 -4.55
CA ARG A 576 -16.12 0.39 -3.39
C ARG A 576 -14.64 0.18 -3.04
N GLY A 577 -13.96 1.26 -2.65
CA GLY A 577 -12.68 1.18 -1.95
C GLY A 577 -12.79 0.42 -0.62
N GLY A 578 -11.66 -0.05 -0.10
CA GLY A 578 -11.58 -0.66 1.22
C GLY A 578 -11.49 0.38 2.34
N GLY A 579 -11.42 -0.08 3.58
CA GLY A 579 -11.41 0.79 4.78
C GLY A 579 -10.64 0.19 5.95
N GLY A 580 -10.85 0.74 7.16
CA GLY A 580 -10.19 0.28 8.38
C GLY A 580 -8.71 0.69 8.51
N GLY A 581 -8.11 0.38 9.66
CA GLY A 581 -6.76 0.81 10.03
C GLY A 581 -6.71 2.16 10.74
N GLU A 582 -5.51 2.76 10.78
CA GLU A 582 -5.24 3.97 11.57
C GLU A 582 -5.41 5.29 10.78
N TYR A 583 -5.63 5.23 9.46
CA TYR A 583 -5.78 6.39 8.59
C TYR A 583 -6.84 6.16 7.49
N GLU A 584 -7.32 7.27 6.91
CA GLU A 584 -8.28 7.29 5.79
C GLU A 584 -7.69 6.67 4.52
N VAL A 585 -8.51 6.01 3.70
CA VAL A 585 -8.03 5.37 2.46
C VAL A 585 -7.38 6.38 1.50
N GLN A 586 -6.25 6.00 0.89
CA GLN A 586 -5.46 6.89 0.03
C GLN A 586 -5.75 6.69 -1.46
N ALA A 587 -5.80 7.79 -2.21
CA ALA A 587 -5.93 7.81 -3.66
C ALA A 587 -4.56 7.93 -4.35
N GLY A 588 -4.44 7.28 -5.51
CA GLY A 588 -3.25 7.29 -6.35
C GLY A 588 -3.25 6.10 -7.30
N PHE A 589 -3.16 4.86 -6.84
CA PHE A 589 -2.20 4.43 -5.83
C PHE A 589 -1.14 3.58 -6.55
N GLY A 590 0.14 3.84 -6.31
CA GLY A 590 1.26 3.36 -7.12
C GLY A 590 1.25 1.86 -7.40
N TRP A 591 1.14 1.01 -6.37
CA TRP A 591 1.08 -0.44 -6.59
C TRP A 591 -0.19 -0.88 -7.33
N THR A 592 -1.30 -0.14 -7.25
CA THR A 592 -2.59 -0.59 -7.77
C THR A 592 -2.56 -0.34 -9.25
N ASN A 593 -2.11 0.85 -9.64
CA ASN A 593 -1.84 1.19 -11.03
C ASN A 593 -0.83 0.21 -11.61
N GLY A 594 0.24 -0.07 -10.86
CA GLY A 594 1.29 -1.01 -11.23
C GLY A 594 0.79 -2.42 -11.55
N VAL A 595 0.05 -3.01 -10.61
CA VAL A 595 -0.55 -4.34 -10.75
C VAL A 595 -1.56 -4.40 -11.89
N ILE A 596 -2.43 -3.40 -12.02
CA ILE A 596 -3.46 -3.42 -13.06
C ILE A 596 -2.83 -3.30 -14.46
N LEU A 597 -1.83 -2.43 -14.63
CA LEU A 597 -1.09 -2.33 -15.89
C LEU A 597 -0.36 -3.62 -16.24
N ASP A 598 0.28 -4.26 -15.25
CA ASP A 598 0.95 -5.55 -15.43
C ASP A 598 -0.03 -6.67 -15.83
N LEU A 599 -1.18 -6.77 -15.16
CA LEU A 599 -2.21 -7.77 -15.47
C LEU A 599 -2.88 -7.51 -16.83
N LEU A 600 -3.16 -6.26 -17.16
CA LEU A 600 -3.71 -5.86 -18.47
C LEU A 600 -2.72 -6.15 -19.59
N SER A 601 -1.42 -5.91 -19.38
CA SER A 601 -0.38 -6.30 -20.34
C SER A 601 -0.27 -7.82 -20.47
N THR A 602 -0.38 -8.56 -19.36
CA THR A 602 -0.21 -10.03 -19.33
C THR A 602 -1.38 -10.78 -19.96
N TYR A 603 -2.62 -10.31 -19.78
CA TYR A 603 -3.84 -11.00 -20.21
C TYR A 603 -4.69 -10.19 -21.20
N GLY A 604 -4.16 -9.08 -21.73
CA GLY A 604 -4.91 -8.13 -22.55
C GLY A 604 -5.46 -8.69 -23.86
N ASP A 605 -4.89 -9.78 -24.37
CA ASP A 605 -5.37 -10.53 -25.53
C ASP A 605 -6.69 -11.26 -25.25
N ARG A 606 -6.94 -11.63 -23.99
CA ARG A 606 -8.05 -12.46 -23.55
C ARG A 606 -9.06 -11.75 -22.65
N LEU A 607 -8.64 -10.74 -21.89
CA LEU A 607 -9.53 -9.97 -21.03
C LEU A 607 -10.58 -9.23 -21.87
N LYS A 608 -11.83 -9.29 -21.43
CA LYS A 608 -12.96 -8.60 -22.04
C LYS A 608 -13.77 -7.90 -20.97
N PHE A 609 -14.20 -6.68 -21.26
CA PHE A 609 -15.20 -6.01 -20.46
C PHE A 609 -16.58 -6.35 -21.01
N GLU A 610 -17.28 -7.26 -20.34
CA GLU A 610 -18.70 -7.48 -20.58
C GLU A 610 -19.52 -6.69 -19.57
N ASP A 611 -20.44 -5.88 -20.08
CA ASP A 611 -21.35 -5.05 -19.27
C ASP A 611 -22.45 -5.94 -18.69
N VAL A 612 -22.08 -6.81 -17.74
CA VAL A 612 -23.03 -7.63 -16.99
C VAL A 612 -23.64 -6.76 -15.89
N LEU A 613 -24.42 -5.77 -16.32
CA LEU A 613 -25.40 -5.08 -15.50
C LEU A 613 -26.78 -5.39 -16.06
N ASN A 614 -27.22 -6.63 -15.85
CA ASN A 614 -28.63 -6.98 -15.79
C ASN A 614 -28.82 -7.95 -14.62
N ASP A 615 -29.78 -7.59 -13.76
CA ASP A 615 -30.38 -8.34 -12.65
C ASP A 615 -29.69 -8.30 -11.26
N ALA A 616 -30.26 -7.41 -10.43
CA ALA A 616 -30.34 -7.45 -8.97
C ALA A 616 -29.04 -7.34 -8.15
N LEU A 617 -28.55 -6.12 -7.94
CA LEU A 617 -27.84 -5.80 -6.69
C LEU A 617 -28.89 -5.43 -5.62
N PRO A 618 -28.88 -6.06 -4.44
CA PRO A 618 -29.63 -5.55 -3.29
C PRO A 618 -29.17 -4.12 -2.99
N ALA A 619 -30.13 -3.23 -2.81
CA ALA A 619 -29.88 -1.87 -2.36
C ALA A 619 -29.43 -1.90 -0.89
N ASP A 620 -28.15 -2.12 -0.64
CA ASP A 620 -27.58 -1.83 0.67
C ASP A 620 -27.26 -0.33 0.74
N GLU A 621 -27.91 0.34 1.70
CA GLU A 621 -27.81 1.78 1.92
C GLU A 621 -26.35 2.26 1.98
N PRO A 622 -26.02 3.37 1.31
CA PRO A 622 -24.70 3.97 1.42
C PRO A 622 -24.48 4.49 2.85
N ILE A 623 -23.45 3.97 3.52
CA ILE A 623 -22.93 4.58 4.75
C ILE A 623 -22.23 5.89 4.35
N PRO A 624 -22.58 7.05 4.92
CA PRO A 624 -21.93 8.31 4.61
C PRO A 624 -20.46 8.28 5.04
N VAL A 625 -19.54 8.46 4.09
CA VAL A 625 -18.13 8.76 4.36
C VAL A 625 -17.93 10.26 4.16
N PRO A 626 -17.29 11.00 5.09
CA PRO A 626 -17.02 12.41 4.90
C PRO A 626 -16.01 12.57 3.75
N HIS A 627 -16.45 13.06 2.60
CA HIS A 627 -15.56 13.33 1.48
C HIS A 627 -14.52 14.39 1.86
N GLY A 628 -13.24 14.03 1.76
CA GLY A 628 -12.16 15.01 1.61
C GLY A 628 -12.48 15.90 0.42
N ARG A 629 -12.37 17.22 0.60
CA ARG A 629 -12.68 18.21 -0.43
C ARG A 629 -11.92 17.89 -1.72
N SER A 630 -12.66 17.62 -2.79
CA SER A 630 -12.14 17.76 -4.14
C SER A 630 -11.65 19.20 -4.32
N ILE A 631 -10.38 19.38 -4.69
CA ILE A 631 -9.91 20.66 -5.19
C ILE A 631 -10.57 20.84 -6.56
N ASP A 632 -11.63 21.64 -6.59
CA ASP A 632 -12.33 22.02 -7.81
C ASP A 632 -11.47 23.07 -8.54
N VAL A 633 -10.70 22.64 -9.55
CA VAL A 633 -9.80 23.49 -10.36
C VAL A 633 -10.60 24.32 -11.40
N THR A 634 -11.89 24.60 -11.15
CA THR A 634 -12.73 25.34 -12.10
C THR A 634 -13.50 26.52 -11.49
N LYS A 635 -12.85 27.34 -10.65
CA LYS A 635 -13.33 28.72 -10.37
C LYS A 635 -12.19 29.71 -10.25
N SER A 636 -11.59 30.09 -11.38
CA SER A 636 -10.99 31.42 -11.51
C SER A 636 -12.12 32.44 -11.67
N SER A 637 -12.44 33.18 -10.60
CA SER A 637 -13.38 34.31 -10.67
C SER A 637 -12.87 35.39 -11.63
N PRO A 638 -13.65 35.84 -12.61
CA PRO A 638 -13.35 37.04 -13.37
C PRO A 638 -14.02 38.23 -12.68
N GLN A 639 -13.32 38.89 -11.77
CA GLN A 639 -13.73 40.21 -11.29
C GLN A 639 -12.52 41.11 -11.13
N LEU A 640 -12.11 41.73 -12.23
CA LEU A 640 -11.54 43.08 -12.22
C LEU A 640 -11.53 43.61 -13.66
N LEU A 641 -12.50 44.47 -14.01
CA LEU A 641 -12.31 45.56 -14.98
C LEU A 641 -13.59 46.39 -15.07
N LEU A 642 -13.60 47.51 -14.34
CA LEU A 642 -14.38 48.69 -14.69
C LEU A 642 -13.51 49.92 -14.40
N THR A 643 -13.47 50.81 -15.39
CA THR A 643 -12.95 52.19 -15.40
C THR A 643 -11.47 52.41 -15.78
N LEU A 644 -11.21 52.69 -17.06
CA LEU A 644 -10.77 54.00 -17.59
C LEU A 644 -10.55 53.92 -19.12
N PRO A 645 -10.67 55.04 -19.88
CA PRO A 645 -11.23 55.00 -21.23
C PRO A 645 -10.25 55.40 -22.37
N LEU A 646 -10.78 55.25 -23.58
CA LEU A 646 -10.56 56.08 -24.78
C LEU A 646 -9.27 55.91 -25.60
N VAL A 647 -9.55 55.61 -26.89
CA VAL A 647 -8.80 55.93 -28.12
C VAL A 647 -7.72 54.94 -28.56
N PHE A 648 -8.06 54.07 -29.51
CA PHE A 648 -7.32 53.97 -30.77
C PHE A 648 -8.15 53.28 -31.87
N ALA A 649 -8.30 53.98 -32.99
CA ALA A 649 -8.44 53.54 -34.39
C ALA A 649 -9.41 52.36 -34.67
N LEU A 650 -10.63 52.55 -35.17
CA LEU A 650 -10.97 52.98 -36.55
C LEU A 650 -10.17 52.24 -37.65
N PHE A 651 -10.93 51.58 -38.52
CA PHE A 651 -10.56 50.93 -39.79
C PHE A 651 -10.01 49.49 -39.75
N ARG A 652 -10.91 48.53 -39.97
CA ARG A 652 -10.82 47.63 -41.14
C ARG A 652 -12.17 46.94 -41.39
N ALA A 653 -13.10 47.70 -41.96
CA ALA A 653 -14.02 47.16 -42.95
C ALA A 653 -13.32 47.35 -44.30
N LEU A 654 -12.94 46.26 -44.96
CA LEU A 654 -12.79 46.19 -46.42
C LEU A 654 -12.61 44.71 -46.83
N ILE A 655 -13.75 44.10 -47.11
CA ILE A 655 -14.04 43.33 -48.33
C ILE A 655 -13.34 41.95 -48.48
N TRP A 656 -14.23 40.95 -48.35
CA TRP A 656 -14.21 39.51 -48.72
C TRP A 656 -13.60 38.52 -47.73
#